data_AF-A0A1Y2I768-F1
#
_entry.id   AF-A0A1Y2I768-F1
#
_cell.length_a   1.000
_cell.length_b   1.000
_cell.length_c   1.000
_cell.angle_alpha   90.00
_cell.angle_beta   90.00
_cell.angle_gamma   90.00
#
_symmetry.space_group_name_H-M   'P 1'
#
loop_
_entity.id
_entity.type
_entity.pdbx_description
1 polymer ?
#
loop_
_entity_poly.entity_id
_entity_poly.type
_entity_poly.pdbx_seq_one_letter_code
_entity_poly.pdbx_strand_id
1 'polypeptide(L)'
;MAIIETERAVDGIIEREDAVRDASATFDEEMIDLKDLYGFTDGPESWAAGFGARVAARNKEYRLNVKQELQAAAHNLKYIYADGGRNDTETTSQAMRVLVAIMIRAIKAKNRVRAQLSEYKIWHDFTMATSLLSVPDRLFMRKSFPDLRACLAQLETEAKEVKDIFDEHKQALYVIAFEHELARCQVVMSARKTTKERVQSQARPVFQKLHAMLEERAQIIKESEELGESIIEAWFSAQADDVAMSDYHGEQRKFESFISRINAHGPAHNESFLRLDRIAKGVVWAPRTLPGPDGQEIPIATLRNAFGAYETIHGSCESILQPFPSPTFKMRFFWILILSVLAVLAFPLFAAFTPYLLLNYFKSELLCNSTRVHVDISSRSFRDAGMVVACSTRPLSIVPFACATLHETAYDVSIEDVGSSQLVYFAKLVRHAPRPTDFIELTAVFRAAEIAQQFSDVSSPRSAHILNSMDSVDDTNLRDIVQVSSSLAMKLLDITTHLELFASRICILHYTAFMGIRLATTSFYSGHRPINASSLLAPIATLSVDATRTSAELTEADVDAAISLADALISSINLYNQRLSPHLRCRSMPPRMCRELSPLYIARGTTLKTASRLASLKRDLNAGFRGRSIQSRVPTQAELSVLENQMETMHGHAVLFSRIRGAMRAATKRIQLPETGREGSSVE
;
A
#
# COMPACT_ATOMS: atom_id res chain seq x y z
N MET A 1 56.48 -18.31 -29.23
CA MET A 1 55.66 -18.28 -28.00
C MET A 1 54.47 -17.39 -28.29
N ALA A 2 53.27 -17.71 -27.77
CA ALA A 2 52.14 -16.81 -27.92
C ALA A 2 52.36 -15.55 -27.06
N ILE A 3 52.08 -14.38 -27.63
CA ILE A 3 52.32 -13.06 -27.04
C ILE A 3 51.05 -12.22 -27.10
N ILE A 4 50.93 -11.24 -26.21
CA ILE A 4 49.85 -10.24 -26.17
C ILE A 4 50.47 -8.85 -26.00
N GLU A 5 49.91 -7.86 -26.68
CA GLU A 5 50.31 -6.47 -26.55
C GLU A 5 50.16 -6.01 -25.09
N THR A 6 51.16 -5.31 -24.55
CA THR A 6 51.20 -4.89 -23.14
C THR A 6 49.93 -4.11 -22.74
N GLU A 7 49.41 -3.24 -23.60
CA GLU A 7 48.16 -2.49 -23.34
C GLU A 7 46.95 -3.42 -23.14
N ARG A 8 46.78 -4.42 -24.01
CA ARG A 8 45.70 -5.41 -23.88
C ARG A 8 45.86 -6.31 -22.65
N ALA A 9 47.11 -6.61 -22.28
CA ALA A 9 47.39 -7.37 -21.07
C ALA A 9 46.97 -6.57 -19.82
N VAL A 10 47.26 -5.27 -19.80
CA VAL A 10 46.86 -4.34 -18.73
C VAL A 10 45.35 -4.22 -18.62
N ASP A 11 44.64 -4.00 -19.74
CA ASP A 11 43.17 -3.99 -19.76
C ASP A 11 42.59 -5.28 -19.14
N GLY A 12 43.18 -6.43 -19.49
CA GLY A 12 42.77 -7.72 -18.96
C GLY A 12 43.16 -7.98 -17.50
N ILE A 13 44.03 -7.17 -16.88
CA ILE A 13 44.30 -7.18 -15.43
C ILE A 13 43.30 -6.28 -14.72
N ILE A 14 43.04 -5.08 -15.26
CA ILE A 14 42.03 -4.15 -14.73
C ILE A 14 40.65 -4.83 -14.70
N GLU A 15 40.27 -5.54 -15.76
CA GLU A 15 39.01 -6.31 -15.80
C GLU A 15 38.94 -7.36 -14.67
N ARG A 16 40.07 -7.96 -14.28
CA ARG A 16 40.12 -8.96 -13.20
C ARG A 16 40.08 -8.32 -11.82
N GLU A 17 40.68 -7.15 -11.65
CA GLU A 17 40.56 -6.33 -10.45
C GLU A 17 39.10 -5.89 -10.23
N ASP A 18 38.42 -5.42 -11.29
CA ASP A 18 37.01 -5.07 -11.25
C ASP A 18 36.14 -6.29 -10.92
N ALA A 19 36.45 -7.47 -11.46
CA ALA A 19 35.76 -8.71 -11.09
C ALA A 19 35.92 -9.08 -9.60
N VAL A 20 37.05 -8.74 -8.96
CA VAL A 20 37.23 -8.89 -7.50
C VAL A 20 36.32 -7.92 -6.74
N ARG A 21 36.23 -6.66 -7.19
CA ARG A 21 35.33 -5.65 -6.59
C ARG A 21 33.85 -6.07 -6.71
N ASP A 22 33.44 -6.52 -7.89
CA ASP A 22 32.06 -6.97 -8.16
C ASP A 22 31.67 -8.17 -7.29
N ALA A 23 32.61 -9.11 -7.09
CA ALA A 23 32.39 -10.26 -6.20
C ALA A 23 32.18 -9.82 -4.74
N SER A 24 32.85 -8.75 -4.28
CA SER A 24 32.61 -8.19 -2.93
C SER A 24 31.30 -7.40 -2.86
N ALA A 25 30.98 -6.63 -3.90
CA ALA A 25 29.88 -5.68 -3.93
C ALA A 25 28.53 -6.33 -3.55
N THR A 26 28.26 -7.54 -4.05
CA THR A 26 27.02 -8.28 -3.74
C THR A 26 26.79 -8.43 -2.23
N PHE A 27 27.84 -8.76 -1.48
CA PHE A 27 27.72 -8.95 -0.04
C PHE A 27 27.74 -7.64 0.75
N ASP A 28 28.32 -6.59 0.18
CA ASP A 28 28.37 -5.28 0.81
C ASP A 28 27.02 -4.56 0.65
N GLU A 29 26.33 -4.76 -0.47
CA GLU A 29 24.93 -4.36 -0.68
C GLU A 29 24.00 -5.00 0.36
N GLU A 30 24.09 -6.32 0.58
CA GLU A 30 23.29 -7.01 1.61
C GLU A 30 23.55 -6.46 3.03
N MET A 31 24.79 -6.06 3.32
CA MET A 31 25.15 -5.42 4.58
C MET A 31 24.61 -3.99 4.71
N ILE A 32 24.57 -3.24 3.61
CA ILE A 32 23.96 -1.90 3.55
C ILE A 32 22.46 -2.03 3.80
N ASP A 33 21.77 -2.96 3.12
CA ASP A 33 20.34 -3.21 3.32
C ASP A 33 20.02 -3.57 4.78
N LEU A 34 20.87 -4.39 5.41
CA LEU A 34 20.73 -4.73 6.83
C LEU A 34 20.95 -3.51 7.73
N LYS A 35 21.94 -2.66 7.42
CA LYS A 35 22.19 -1.41 8.14
C LYS A 35 20.99 -0.47 8.04
N ASP A 36 20.42 -0.32 6.86
CA ASP A 36 19.28 0.57 6.60
C ASP A 36 18.01 0.05 7.28
N LEU A 37 17.73 -1.25 7.17
CA LEU A 37 16.54 -1.88 7.76
C LEU A 37 16.46 -1.66 9.28
N TYR A 38 17.60 -1.68 9.96
CA TYR A 38 17.67 -1.53 11.42
C TYR A 38 18.18 -0.15 11.87
N GLY A 39 18.68 0.68 10.96
CA GLY A 39 19.24 2.01 11.22
C GLY A 39 20.51 1.96 12.09
N PHE A 40 21.49 1.14 11.70
CA PHE A 40 22.75 1.03 12.42
C PHE A 40 23.62 2.28 12.22
N THR A 41 24.37 2.69 13.26
CA THR A 41 25.45 3.69 13.14
C THR A 41 26.71 3.07 12.55
N ASP A 42 27.63 3.90 12.07
CA ASP A 42 28.77 3.45 11.24
C ASP A 42 29.74 2.47 11.94
N GLY A 43 29.72 2.36 13.27
CA GLY A 43 30.61 1.47 14.02
C GLY A 43 30.07 0.05 14.23
N PRO A 44 30.84 -1.02 13.95
CA PRO A 44 30.42 -2.42 14.15
C PRO A 44 30.09 -2.78 15.61
N GLU A 45 30.73 -2.11 16.56
CA GLU A 45 30.48 -2.29 18.00
C GLU A 45 29.04 -1.91 18.39
N SER A 46 28.41 -1.03 17.61
CA SER A 46 27.06 -0.53 17.84
C SER A 46 25.96 -1.41 17.23
N TRP A 47 26.28 -2.26 16.26
CA TRP A 47 25.27 -2.98 15.46
C TRP A 47 24.41 -3.91 16.31
N ALA A 48 25.02 -4.71 17.17
CA ALA A 48 24.29 -5.60 18.08
C ALA A 48 23.41 -4.82 19.08
N ALA A 49 23.88 -3.65 19.53
CA ALA A 49 23.13 -2.79 20.44
C ALA A 49 21.93 -2.13 19.75
N GLY A 50 22.11 -1.66 18.52
CA GLY A 50 21.07 -1.09 17.66
C GLY A 50 20.01 -2.13 17.30
N PHE A 51 20.44 -3.31 16.84
CA PHE A 51 19.56 -4.44 16.55
C PHE A 51 18.74 -4.85 17.77
N GLY A 52 19.41 -5.02 18.92
CA GLY A 52 18.76 -5.34 20.18
C GLY A 52 17.71 -4.30 20.59
N ALA A 53 18.01 -3.00 20.42
CA ALA A 53 17.07 -1.92 20.73
C ALA A 53 15.82 -1.95 19.84
N ARG A 54 16.01 -2.11 18.51
CA ARG A 54 14.90 -2.16 17.55
C ARG A 54 14.01 -3.38 17.74
N VAL A 55 14.60 -4.55 17.91
CA VAL A 55 13.85 -5.80 18.14
C VAL A 55 13.11 -5.75 19.47
N ALA A 56 13.72 -5.22 20.54
CA ALA A 56 13.04 -5.02 21.82
C ALA A 56 11.90 -3.99 21.74
N ALA A 57 12.06 -2.92 20.95
CA ALA A 57 10.99 -1.95 20.70
C ALA A 57 9.80 -2.59 19.98
N ARG A 58 10.05 -3.36 18.91
CA ARG A 58 8.99 -4.13 18.21
C ARG A 58 8.31 -5.14 19.12
N ASN A 59 9.06 -5.83 19.99
CA ASN A 59 8.47 -6.71 21.00
C ASN A 59 7.58 -5.96 22.00
N LYS A 60 8.00 -4.77 22.45
CA LYS A 60 7.19 -3.92 23.32
C LYS A 60 5.87 -3.52 22.65
N GLU A 61 5.93 -3.11 21.39
CA GLU A 61 4.75 -2.78 20.58
C GLU A 61 3.81 -3.98 20.43
N TYR A 62 4.34 -5.15 20.06
CA TYR A 62 3.57 -6.39 19.99
C TYR A 62 2.84 -6.70 21.30
N ARG A 63 3.54 -6.67 22.44
CA ARG A 63 2.92 -6.95 23.75
C ARG A 63 1.87 -5.92 24.16
N LEU A 64 2.07 -4.64 23.80
CA LEU A 64 1.08 -3.59 24.02
C LEU A 64 -0.17 -3.84 23.20
N ASN A 65 -0.01 -4.20 21.92
CA ASN A 65 -1.13 -4.51 21.04
C ASN A 65 -1.94 -5.71 21.57
N VAL A 66 -1.25 -6.82 21.92
CA VAL A 66 -1.91 -7.99 22.53
C VAL A 66 -2.65 -7.59 23.81
N LYS A 67 -2.05 -6.76 24.67
CA LYS A 67 -2.74 -6.27 25.88
C LYS A 67 -4.04 -5.54 25.54
N GLN A 68 -3.98 -4.59 24.60
CA GLN A 68 -5.11 -3.76 24.21
C GLN A 68 -6.22 -4.60 23.58
N GLU A 69 -5.88 -5.56 22.72
CA GLU A 69 -6.85 -6.43 22.07
C GLU A 69 -7.53 -7.37 23.06
N LEU A 70 -6.80 -7.96 24.01
CA LEU A 70 -7.41 -8.78 25.06
C LEU A 70 -8.31 -7.97 25.99
N GLN A 71 -7.92 -6.72 26.30
CA GLN A 71 -8.77 -5.80 27.07
C GLN A 71 -10.03 -5.41 26.28
N ALA A 72 -9.90 -5.14 24.98
CA ALA A 72 -11.04 -4.82 24.11
C ALA A 72 -11.98 -6.02 23.98
N ALA A 73 -11.46 -7.23 23.78
CA ALA A 73 -12.24 -8.46 23.73
C ALA A 73 -13.02 -8.69 25.04
N ALA A 74 -12.35 -8.56 26.19
CA ALA A 74 -12.99 -8.68 27.50
C ALA A 74 -14.04 -7.58 27.73
N HIS A 75 -13.74 -6.33 27.35
CA HIS A 75 -14.67 -5.22 27.46
C HIS A 75 -15.93 -5.43 26.62
N ASN A 76 -15.77 -5.77 25.33
CA ASN A 76 -16.88 -6.03 24.42
C ASN A 76 -17.75 -7.19 24.92
N LEU A 77 -17.12 -8.26 25.37
CA LEU A 77 -17.81 -9.41 25.97
C LEU A 77 -18.69 -8.98 27.15
N LYS A 78 -18.13 -8.20 28.08
CA LYS A 78 -18.87 -7.71 29.26
C LYS A 78 -19.95 -6.70 28.90
N TYR A 79 -19.67 -5.80 27.97
CA TYR A 79 -20.59 -4.76 27.55
C TYR A 79 -21.84 -5.36 26.90
N ILE A 80 -21.66 -6.31 25.99
CA ILE A 80 -22.76 -6.89 25.21
C ILE A 80 -23.55 -7.93 26.04
N TYR A 81 -22.87 -8.78 26.82
CA TYR A 81 -23.47 -9.97 27.42
C TYR A 81 -23.52 -9.98 28.97
N ALA A 82 -23.05 -8.91 29.63
CA ALA A 82 -22.96 -8.85 31.10
C ALA A 82 -23.32 -7.48 31.71
N ASP A 83 -24.10 -6.65 31.03
CA ASP A 83 -24.49 -5.30 31.50
C ASP A 83 -23.29 -4.44 31.94
N GLY A 84 -22.18 -4.54 31.20
CA GLY A 84 -20.94 -3.85 31.52
C GLY A 84 -20.16 -4.44 32.70
N GLY A 85 -20.47 -5.67 33.12
CA GLY A 85 -19.76 -6.40 34.17
C GLY A 85 -20.21 -6.07 35.59
N ARG A 86 -21.36 -5.40 35.78
CA ARG A 86 -21.86 -5.00 37.12
C ARG A 86 -22.08 -6.18 38.08
N ASN A 87 -22.37 -7.35 37.54
CA ASN A 87 -22.66 -8.57 38.30
C ASN A 87 -21.49 -9.57 38.31
N ASP A 88 -20.35 -9.22 37.72
CA ASP A 88 -19.17 -10.07 37.71
C ASP A 88 -18.48 -10.01 39.09
N THR A 89 -17.98 -11.15 39.55
CA THR A 89 -17.09 -11.23 40.71
C THR A 89 -15.73 -11.76 40.27
N GLU A 90 -14.76 -11.83 41.19
CA GLU A 90 -13.47 -12.45 40.87
C GLU A 90 -13.66 -13.85 40.29
N THR A 91 -14.54 -14.67 40.87
CA THR A 91 -14.72 -16.07 40.47
C THR A 91 -15.95 -16.33 39.60
N THR A 92 -16.70 -15.29 39.20
CA THR A 92 -17.93 -15.47 38.40
C THR A 92 -18.05 -14.44 37.28
N SER A 93 -18.37 -14.92 36.08
CA SER A 93 -18.60 -14.09 34.89
C SER A 93 -20.01 -14.29 34.38
N GLN A 94 -20.78 -13.20 34.29
CA GLN A 94 -22.15 -13.23 33.79
C GLN A 94 -22.19 -13.57 32.30
N ALA A 95 -21.26 -13.04 31.49
CA ALA A 95 -21.18 -13.37 30.07
C ALA A 95 -20.93 -14.88 29.85
N MET A 96 -20.08 -15.50 30.68
CA MET A 96 -19.85 -16.94 30.60
C MET A 96 -21.08 -17.75 31.04
N ARG A 97 -21.80 -17.29 32.07
CA ARG A 97 -23.08 -17.91 32.49
C ARG A 97 -24.13 -17.86 31.37
N VAL A 98 -24.25 -16.74 30.67
CA VAL A 98 -25.15 -16.56 29.53
C VAL A 98 -24.81 -17.56 28.42
N LEU A 99 -23.54 -17.67 28.05
CA LEU A 99 -23.08 -18.61 27.01
C LEU A 99 -23.41 -20.06 27.38
N VAL A 100 -23.05 -20.49 28.59
CA VAL A 100 -23.32 -21.86 29.03
C VAL A 100 -24.83 -22.12 29.10
N ALA A 101 -25.62 -21.15 29.55
CA ALA A 101 -27.06 -21.27 29.61
C ALA A 101 -27.69 -21.42 28.21
N ILE A 102 -27.25 -20.63 27.23
CA ILE A 102 -27.80 -20.73 25.86
C ILE A 102 -27.40 -22.04 25.19
N MET A 103 -26.16 -22.51 25.38
CA MET A 103 -25.71 -23.83 24.91
C MET A 103 -26.56 -24.96 25.50
N ILE A 104 -26.80 -24.95 26.82
CA ILE A 104 -27.66 -25.95 27.48
C ILE A 104 -29.07 -25.91 26.91
N ARG A 105 -29.63 -24.73 26.66
CA ARG A 105 -30.97 -24.58 26.05
C ARG A 105 -30.99 -25.15 24.64
N ALA A 106 -30.00 -24.84 23.80
CA ALA A 106 -29.90 -25.35 22.43
C ALA A 106 -29.80 -26.88 22.41
N ILE A 107 -28.97 -27.47 23.27
CA ILE A 107 -28.86 -28.94 23.42
C ILE A 107 -30.20 -29.57 23.86
N LYS A 108 -30.90 -28.94 24.82
CA LYS A 108 -32.23 -29.39 25.26
C LYS A 108 -33.27 -29.30 24.15
N ALA A 109 -33.26 -28.22 23.36
CA ALA A 109 -34.16 -28.04 22.22
C ALA A 109 -33.94 -29.14 21.16
N LYS A 110 -32.68 -29.40 20.78
CA LYS A 110 -32.33 -30.51 19.89
C LYS A 110 -32.83 -31.86 20.42
N ASN A 111 -32.58 -32.16 21.70
CA ASN A 111 -33.02 -33.41 22.31
C ASN A 111 -34.55 -33.53 22.34
N ARG A 112 -35.28 -32.42 22.52
CA ARG A 112 -36.74 -32.38 22.45
C ARG A 112 -37.24 -32.68 21.03
N VAL A 113 -36.64 -32.09 20.00
CA VAL A 113 -36.98 -32.38 18.59
C VAL A 113 -36.71 -33.86 18.27
N ARG A 114 -35.58 -34.41 18.73
CA ARG A 114 -35.27 -35.84 18.57
C ARG A 114 -36.33 -36.74 19.24
N ALA A 115 -36.75 -36.41 20.46
CA ALA A 115 -37.80 -37.15 21.18
C ALA A 115 -39.15 -37.06 20.43
N GLN A 116 -39.55 -35.86 20.01
CA GLN A 116 -40.79 -35.66 19.23
C GLN A 116 -40.76 -36.41 17.90
N LEU A 117 -39.62 -36.46 17.22
CA LEU A 117 -39.46 -37.24 15.99
C LEU A 117 -39.61 -38.74 16.25
N SER A 118 -39.10 -39.24 17.39
CA SER A 118 -39.25 -40.64 17.77
C SER A 118 -40.70 -41.03 18.07
N GLU A 119 -41.43 -40.16 18.78
CA GLU A 119 -42.87 -40.34 19.03
C GLU A 119 -43.65 -40.28 17.71
N TYR A 120 -43.34 -39.30 16.86
CA TYR A 120 -43.97 -39.14 15.55
C TYR A 120 -43.75 -40.36 14.65
N LYS A 121 -42.56 -40.97 14.70
CA LYS A 121 -42.25 -42.21 13.99
C LYS A 121 -43.15 -43.36 14.45
N ILE A 122 -43.32 -43.53 15.77
CA ILE A 122 -44.22 -44.57 16.33
C ILE A 122 -45.66 -44.36 15.84
N TRP A 123 -46.15 -43.12 15.89
CA TRP A 123 -47.49 -42.78 15.40
C TRP A 123 -47.64 -42.96 13.89
N HIS A 124 -46.65 -42.55 13.12
CA HIS A 124 -46.60 -42.77 11.68
C HIS A 124 -46.69 -44.26 11.36
N ASP A 125 -45.84 -45.09 11.97
CA ASP A 125 -45.79 -46.52 11.69
C ASP A 125 -47.10 -47.23 12.11
N PHE A 126 -47.68 -46.85 13.26
CA PHE A 126 -48.97 -47.36 13.73
C PHE A 126 -50.14 -46.98 12.81
N THR A 127 -50.23 -45.70 12.41
CA THR A 127 -51.35 -45.19 11.60
C THR A 127 -51.29 -45.66 10.15
N MET A 128 -50.09 -45.91 9.62
CA MET A 128 -49.92 -46.56 8.32
C MET A 128 -50.34 -48.02 8.34
N ALA A 129 -50.11 -48.74 9.45
CA ALA A 129 -50.50 -50.14 9.60
C ALA A 129 -52.02 -50.33 9.82
N THR A 130 -52.67 -49.41 10.53
CA THR A 130 -54.07 -49.55 10.97
C THR A 130 -55.10 -48.85 10.08
N SER A 131 -54.66 -48.05 9.09
CA SER A 131 -55.54 -47.28 8.17
C SER A 131 -56.56 -46.34 8.86
N LEU A 132 -56.32 -45.95 10.11
CA LEU A 132 -57.22 -45.11 10.92
C LEU A 132 -57.31 -43.65 10.47
N LEU A 133 -56.35 -43.17 9.67
CA LEU A 133 -56.29 -41.78 9.20
C LEU A 133 -56.83 -41.60 7.77
N SER A 134 -57.35 -40.40 7.49
CA SER A 134 -57.77 -40.00 6.15
C SER A 134 -56.59 -40.09 5.15
N VAL A 135 -56.88 -40.28 3.86
CA VAL A 135 -55.84 -40.30 2.81
C VAL A 135 -55.02 -39.00 2.77
N PRO A 136 -55.62 -37.80 2.87
CA PRO A 136 -54.87 -36.54 2.96
C PRO A 136 -53.89 -36.48 4.13
N ASP A 137 -54.31 -36.91 5.32
CA ASP A 137 -53.45 -36.87 6.53
C ASP A 137 -52.27 -37.84 6.39
N ARG A 138 -52.50 -39.02 5.81
CA ARG A 138 -51.43 -39.99 5.51
C ARG A 138 -50.42 -39.44 4.52
N LEU A 139 -50.88 -38.76 3.46
CA LEU A 139 -50.00 -38.12 2.48
C LEU A 139 -49.21 -36.96 3.10
N PHE A 140 -49.84 -36.13 3.92
CA PHE A 140 -49.17 -35.06 4.65
C PHE A 140 -48.09 -35.61 5.58
N MET A 141 -48.42 -36.61 6.40
CA MET A 141 -47.46 -37.22 7.32
C MET A 141 -46.26 -37.84 6.59
N ARG A 142 -46.52 -38.55 5.48
CA ARG A 142 -45.48 -39.17 4.65
C ARG A 142 -44.57 -38.13 3.98
N LYS A 143 -45.09 -36.96 3.59
CA LYS A 143 -44.32 -35.88 2.96
C LYS A 143 -43.50 -35.06 3.95
N SER A 144 -44.03 -34.82 5.16
CA SER A 144 -43.35 -33.99 6.17
C SER A 144 -42.23 -34.72 6.93
N PHE A 145 -42.23 -36.06 6.93
CA PHE A 145 -41.29 -36.85 7.72
C PHE A 145 -39.81 -36.78 7.23
N PRO A 146 -39.51 -36.83 5.92
CA PRO A 146 -38.16 -36.56 5.42
C PRO A 146 -37.63 -35.18 5.81
N ASP A 147 -38.47 -34.15 5.74
CA ASP A 147 -38.09 -32.77 6.08
C ASP A 147 -37.73 -32.64 7.57
N LEU A 148 -38.50 -33.28 8.46
CA LEU A 148 -38.20 -33.33 9.89
C LEU A 148 -36.91 -34.10 10.20
N ARG A 149 -36.59 -35.17 9.45
CA ARG A 149 -35.32 -35.90 9.57
C ARG A 149 -34.14 -35.05 9.11
N ALA A 150 -34.27 -34.36 7.99
CA ALA A 150 -33.23 -33.46 7.47
C ALA A 150 -32.97 -32.32 8.47
N CYS A 151 -34.03 -31.74 9.02
CA CYS A 151 -33.95 -30.74 10.08
C CYS A 151 -33.20 -31.27 11.32
N LEU A 152 -33.53 -32.47 11.82
CA LEU A 152 -32.81 -33.05 12.96
C LEU A 152 -31.32 -33.28 12.65
N ALA A 153 -30.99 -33.77 11.45
CA ALA A 153 -29.60 -33.98 11.03
C ALA A 153 -28.81 -32.66 10.98
N GLN A 154 -29.44 -31.58 10.51
CA GLN A 154 -28.85 -30.24 10.54
C GLN A 154 -28.61 -29.77 11.98
N LEU A 155 -29.62 -29.85 12.86
CA LEU A 155 -29.48 -29.48 14.27
C LEU A 155 -28.41 -30.30 15.01
N GLU A 156 -28.22 -31.57 14.64
CA GLU A 156 -27.15 -32.41 15.19
C GLU A 156 -25.77 -31.97 14.72
N THR A 157 -25.65 -31.52 13.47
CA THR A 157 -24.40 -30.99 12.90
C THR A 157 -24.04 -29.67 13.56
N GLU A 158 -24.96 -28.71 13.62
CA GLU A 158 -24.76 -27.41 14.26
C GLU A 158 -24.44 -27.55 15.76
N ALA A 159 -25.14 -28.44 16.48
CA ALA A 159 -24.85 -28.69 17.89
C ALA A 159 -23.47 -29.32 18.12
N LYS A 160 -22.98 -30.13 17.17
CA LYS A 160 -21.63 -30.70 17.22
C LYS A 160 -20.59 -29.60 16.99
N GLU A 161 -20.79 -28.77 15.97
CA GLU A 161 -19.90 -27.64 15.65
C GLU A 161 -19.78 -26.67 16.83
N VAL A 162 -20.90 -26.29 17.45
CA VAL A 162 -20.92 -25.47 18.67
C VAL A 162 -20.05 -26.08 19.78
N LYS A 163 -20.13 -27.40 19.97
CA LYS A 163 -19.35 -28.10 21.00
C LYS A 163 -17.86 -28.11 20.64
N ASP A 164 -17.53 -28.41 19.39
CA ASP A 164 -16.14 -28.48 18.92
C ASP A 164 -15.44 -27.11 19.04
N ILE A 165 -16.11 -26.03 18.63
CA ILE A 165 -15.60 -24.65 18.78
C ILE A 165 -15.43 -24.29 20.26
N PHE A 166 -16.41 -24.65 21.11
CA PHE A 166 -16.32 -24.40 22.53
C PHE A 166 -15.16 -25.14 23.18
N ASP A 167 -14.97 -26.42 22.87
CA ASP A 167 -13.89 -27.24 23.44
C ASP A 167 -12.51 -26.71 23.01
N GLU A 168 -12.36 -26.26 21.76
CA GLU A 168 -11.12 -25.63 21.26
C GLU A 168 -10.80 -24.30 21.97
N HIS A 169 -11.80 -23.44 22.15
CA HIS A 169 -11.61 -22.08 22.68
C HIS A 169 -11.87 -21.96 24.17
N LYS A 170 -12.22 -23.06 24.85
CA LYS A 170 -12.67 -23.08 26.25
C LYS A 170 -11.78 -22.25 27.15
N GLN A 171 -10.50 -22.61 27.23
CA GLN A 171 -9.56 -21.93 28.14
C GLN A 171 -9.42 -20.44 27.79
N ALA A 172 -9.41 -20.09 26.50
CA ALA A 172 -9.29 -18.71 26.05
C ALA A 172 -10.53 -17.87 26.41
N LEU A 173 -11.73 -18.45 26.27
CA LEU A 173 -12.99 -17.84 26.71
C LEU A 173 -12.98 -17.55 28.21
N TYR A 174 -12.50 -18.49 29.03
CA TYR A 174 -12.34 -18.26 30.47
C TYR A 174 -11.31 -17.16 30.78
N VAL A 175 -10.21 -17.05 30.04
CA VAL A 175 -9.25 -15.94 30.26
C VAL A 175 -9.89 -14.57 30.01
N ILE A 176 -10.61 -14.40 28.90
CA ILE A 176 -11.20 -13.09 28.56
C ILE A 176 -12.47 -12.77 29.36
N ALA A 177 -13.20 -13.78 29.83
CA ALA A 177 -14.43 -13.60 30.57
C ALA A 177 -14.20 -13.26 32.06
N PHE A 178 -13.07 -13.67 32.64
CA PHE A 178 -12.76 -13.51 34.06
C PHE A 178 -11.61 -12.50 34.26
N GLU A 179 -11.88 -11.46 35.05
CA GLU A 179 -10.96 -10.34 35.19
C GLU A 179 -9.63 -10.70 35.87
N HIS A 180 -9.67 -11.55 36.89
CA HIS A 180 -8.47 -12.03 37.58
C HIS A 180 -7.56 -12.86 36.67
N GLU A 181 -8.13 -13.66 35.77
CA GLU A 181 -7.39 -14.47 34.79
C GLU A 181 -6.72 -13.59 33.73
N LEU A 182 -7.45 -12.61 33.22
CA LEU A 182 -6.90 -11.60 32.31
C LEU A 182 -5.77 -10.80 32.97
N ALA A 183 -5.95 -10.36 34.22
CA ALA A 183 -4.93 -9.66 34.99
C ALA A 183 -3.68 -10.54 35.19
N ARG A 184 -3.85 -11.81 35.53
CA ARG A 184 -2.76 -12.79 35.65
C ARG A 184 -1.99 -12.94 34.33
N CYS A 185 -2.69 -13.04 33.20
CA CYS A 185 -2.07 -13.06 31.87
C CYS A 185 -1.24 -11.80 31.58
N GLN A 186 -1.75 -10.62 31.96
CA GLN A 186 -1.03 -9.36 31.77
C GLN A 186 0.23 -9.26 32.65
N VAL A 187 0.19 -9.77 33.88
CA VAL A 187 1.36 -9.87 34.77
C VAL A 187 2.40 -10.79 34.14
N VAL A 188 2.00 -11.97 33.68
CA VAL A 188 2.90 -12.94 33.04
C VAL A 188 3.49 -12.39 31.74
N MET A 189 2.71 -11.71 30.91
CA MET A 189 3.20 -11.05 29.69
C MET A 189 4.21 -9.92 29.98
N SER A 190 4.05 -9.25 31.13
CA SER A 190 4.99 -8.23 31.60
C SER A 190 6.28 -8.86 32.13
N ALA A 191 6.18 -10.00 32.82
CA ALA A 191 7.31 -10.77 33.33
C ALA A 191 8.13 -11.44 32.21
N ARG A 192 7.47 -11.95 31.16
CA ARG A 192 8.10 -12.60 29.99
C ARG A 192 8.61 -11.62 28.93
N LYS A 193 8.88 -10.36 29.30
CA LYS A 193 9.45 -9.36 28.39
C LYS A 193 10.84 -9.79 27.93
N THR A 194 11.13 -9.63 26.64
CA THR A 194 12.50 -9.81 26.17
C THR A 194 13.29 -8.52 26.43
N THR A 195 14.46 -8.65 27.06
CA THR A 195 15.33 -7.52 27.34
C THR A 195 16.25 -7.23 26.17
N LYS A 196 16.60 -5.95 25.97
CA LYS A 196 17.55 -5.51 24.94
C LYS A 196 18.87 -6.27 25.07
N GLU A 197 19.35 -6.44 26.30
CA GLU A 197 20.62 -7.05 26.65
C GLU A 197 20.66 -8.52 26.21
N ARG A 198 19.54 -9.24 26.35
CA ARG A 198 19.43 -10.64 25.92
C ARG A 198 19.47 -10.78 24.40
N VAL A 199 18.81 -9.87 23.66
CA VAL A 199 18.87 -9.88 22.19
C VAL A 199 20.27 -9.52 21.72
N GLN A 200 20.87 -8.50 22.35
CA GLN A 200 22.22 -8.06 22.03
C GLN A 200 23.24 -9.18 22.27
N SER A 201 23.17 -9.91 23.37
CA SER A 201 24.12 -10.99 23.66
C SER A 201 24.03 -12.14 22.65
N GLN A 202 22.84 -12.41 22.12
CA GLN A 202 22.63 -13.42 21.07
C GLN A 202 23.10 -12.95 19.69
N ALA A 203 22.89 -11.67 19.36
CA ALA A 203 23.23 -11.11 18.06
C ALA A 203 24.71 -10.73 17.92
N ARG A 204 25.38 -10.36 19.03
CA ARG A 204 26.79 -9.94 19.05
C ARG A 204 27.75 -10.89 18.32
N PRO A 205 27.79 -12.20 18.60
CA PRO A 205 28.72 -13.10 17.90
C PRO A 205 28.44 -13.18 16.39
N VAL A 206 27.19 -12.96 15.97
CA VAL A 206 26.80 -12.99 14.56
C VAL A 206 27.29 -11.72 13.84
N PHE A 207 27.11 -10.56 14.46
CA PHE A 207 27.64 -9.30 13.92
C PHE A 207 29.17 -9.26 13.92
N GLN A 208 29.84 -9.83 14.93
CA GLN A 208 31.31 -9.97 14.92
C GLN A 208 31.79 -10.81 13.74
N LYS A 209 31.11 -11.92 13.43
CA LYS A 209 31.42 -12.75 12.25
C LYS A 209 31.21 -12.00 10.93
N LEU A 210 30.09 -11.28 10.79
CA LEU A 210 29.80 -10.46 9.61
C LEU A 210 30.83 -9.33 9.43
N HIS A 211 31.25 -8.70 10.52
CA HIS A 211 32.27 -7.67 10.49
C HIS A 211 33.64 -8.21 10.07
N ALA A 212 34.07 -9.34 10.63
CA ALA A 212 35.34 -9.96 10.24
C ALA A 212 35.38 -10.30 8.74
N MET A 213 34.28 -10.81 8.18
CA MET A 213 34.18 -11.06 6.73
C MET A 213 34.21 -9.76 5.91
N LEU A 214 33.64 -8.66 6.41
CA LEU A 214 33.71 -7.35 5.77
C LEU A 214 35.15 -6.82 5.75
N GLU A 215 35.86 -6.90 6.88
CA GLU A 215 37.28 -6.50 6.98
C GLU A 215 38.17 -7.34 6.06
N GLU A 216 37.97 -8.65 6.02
CA GLU A 216 38.72 -9.52 5.12
C GLU A 216 38.46 -9.19 3.64
N ARG A 217 37.22 -8.89 3.25
CA ARG A 217 36.92 -8.47 1.87
C ARG A 217 37.58 -7.14 1.51
N ALA A 218 37.52 -6.15 2.40
CA ALA A 218 38.20 -4.87 2.21
C ALA A 218 39.72 -5.05 2.06
N GLN A 219 40.31 -5.97 2.85
CA GLN A 219 41.72 -6.32 2.74
C GLN A 219 42.04 -7.05 1.42
N ILE A 220 41.18 -7.96 0.95
CA ILE A 220 41.34 -8.64 -0.35
C ILE A 220 41.29 -7.63 -1.52
N ILE A 221 40.36 -6.67 -1.48
CA ILE A 221 40.28 -5.63 -2.52
C ILE A 221 41.57 -4.82 -2.55
N LYS A 222 42.06 -4.39 -1.39
CA LYS A 222 43.33 -3.67 -1.27
C LYS A 222 44.53 -4.50 -1.78
N GLU A 223 44.61 -5.78 -1.41
CA GLU A 223 45.64 -6.70 -1.91
C GLU A 223 45.57 -6.87 -3.44
N SER A 224 44.37 -6.86 -4.01
CA SER A 224 44.18 -6.95 -5.46
C SER A 224 44.60 -5.68 -6.20
N GLU A 225 44.34 -4.50 -5.62
CA GLU A 225 44.78 -3.19 -6.15
C GLU A 225 46.31 -3.09 -6.13
N GLU A 226 46.95 -3.40 -4.99
CA GLU A 226 48.42 -3.38 -4.87
C GLU A 226 49.09 -4.38 -5.83
N LEU A 227 48.48 -5.55 -6.04
CA LEU A 227 48.95 -6.53 -7.02
C LEU A 227 48.80 -6.01 -8.46
N GLY A 228 47.66 -5.42 -8.80
CA GLY A 228 47.38 -4.83 -10.10
C GLY A 228 48.39 -3.75 -10.46
N GLU A 229 48.61 -2.79 -9.55
CA GLU A 229 49.60 -1.72 -9.71
C GLU A 229 51.01 -2.30 -9.93
N SER A 230 51.43 -3.27 -9.13
CA SER A 230 52.75 -3.90 -9.25
C SER A 230 52.95 -4.63 -10.59
N ILE A 231 51.92 -5.31 -11.10
CA ILE A 231 51.98 -6.00 -12.40
C ILE A 231 52.09 -4.98 -13.54
N ILE A 232 51.26 -3.93 -13.50
CA ILE A 232 51.23 -2.88 -14.52
C ILE A 232 52.61 -2.17 -14.58
N GLU A 233 53.17 -1.80 -13.42
CA GLU A 233 54.50 -1.18 -13.34
C GLU A 233 55.59 -2.09 -13.92
N ALA A 234 55.55 -3.39 -13.59
CA ALA A 234 56.53 -4.36 -14.07
C ALA A 234 56.48 -4.54 -15.60
N TRP A 235 55.29 -4.62 -16.20
CA TRP A 235 55.16 -4.80 -17.65
C TRP A 235 55.56 -3.54 -18.44
N PHE A 236 55.18 -2.35 -17.99
CA PHE A 236 55.62 -1.11 -18.65
C PHE A 236 57.12 -0.82 -18.47
N SER A 237 57.75 -1.36 -17.41
CA SER A 237 59.20 -1.17 -17.18
C SER A 237 60.08 -2.11 -18.00
N ALA A 238 59.54 -3.19 -18.56
CA ALA A 238 60.32 -4.27 -19.20
C ALA A 238 60.90 -3.93 -20.60
N GLN A 239 60.68 -2.72 -21.13
CA GLN A 239 61.09 -2.26 -22.49
C GLN A 239 60.56 -3.12 -23.66
N ALA A 240 59.69 -4.10 -23.40
CA ALA A 240 59.05 -4.93 -24.41
C ALA A 240 57.59 -4.48 -24.62
N ASP A 241 57.18 -4.32 -25.88
CA ASP A 241 55.80 -3.97 -26.25
C ASP A 241 54.83 -5.18 -26.10
N ASP A 242 55.38 -6.37 -25.86
CA ASP A 242 54.67 -7.64 -25.79
C ASP A 242 54.93 -8.38 -24.46
N VAL A 243 53.87 -8.94 -23.89
CA VAL A 243 53.90 -9.83 -22.71
C VAL A 243 53.71 -11.28 -23.16
N ALA A 244 54.47 -12.22 -22.56
CA ALA A 244 54.27 -13.64 -22.82
C ALA A 244 52.91 -14.10 -22.27
N MET A 245 52.13 -14.83 -23.07
CA MET A 245 50.80 -15.30 -22.64
C MET A 245 50.84 -16.20 -21.39
N SER A 246 51.94 -16.93 -21.17
CA SER A 246 52.15 -17.72 -19.96
C SER A 246 52.15 -16.87 -18.69
N ASP A 247 52.74 -15.68 -18.78
CA ASP A 247 52.97 -14.78 -17.66
C ASP A 247 51.67 -14.01 -17.38
N TYR A 248 51.00 -13.51 -18.43
CA TYR A 248 49.65 -12.95 -18.34
C TYR A 248 48.66 -13.92 -17.65
N HIS A 249 48.58 -15.17 -18.09
CA HIS A 249 47.72 -16.17 -17.45
C HIS A 249 48.21 -16.59 -16.05
N GLY A 250 49.51 -16.47 -15.77
CA GLY A 250 50.07 -16.66 -14.44
C GLY A 250 49.57 -15.60 -13.47
N GLU A 251 49.58 -14.34 -13.90
CA GLU A 251 49.11 -13.21 -13.11
C GLU A 251 47.58 -13.22 -12.93
N GLN A 252 46.79 -13.49 -13.98
CA GLN A 252 45.33 -13.59 -13.87
C GLN A 252 44.86 -14.61 -12.83
N ARG A 253 45.57 -15.75 -12.70
CA ARG A 253 45.23 -16.79 -11.71
C ARG A 253 45.33 -16.29 -10.26
N LYS A 254 46.15 -15.27 -9.99
CA LYS A 254 46.24 -14.65 -8.66
C LYS A 254 44.94 -13.92 -8.29
N PHE A 255 44.31 -13.24 -9.24
CA PHE A 255 43.00 -12.60 -9.05
C PHE A 255 41.87 -13.62 -8.89
N GLU A 256 41.90 -14.74 -9.62
CA GLU A 256 40.94 -15.83 -9.43
C GLU A 256 40.99 -16.40 -8.00
N SER A 257 42.17 -16.45 -7.38
CA SER A 257 42.32 -16.82 -5.98
C SER A 257 41.63 -15.84 -5.03
N PHE A 258 41.68 -14.53 -5.29
CA PHE A 258 40.94 -13.53 -4.50
C PHE A 258 39.43 -13.70 -4.64
N ILE A 259 38.92 -13.88 -5.86
CA ILE A 259 37.50 -14.16 -6.12
C ILE A 259 37.05 -15.43 -5.38
N SER A 260 37.86 -16.49 -5.42
CA SER A 260 37.55 -17.74 -4.71
C SER A 260 37.49 -17.56 -3.19
N ARG A 261 38.38 -16.73 -2.61
CA ARG A 261 38.35 -16.40 -1.18
C ARG A 261 37.08 -15.65 -0.80
N ILE A 262 36.69 -14.63 -1.58
CA ILE A 262 35.45 -13.87 -1.37
C ILE A 262 34.22 -14.80 -1.47
N ASN A 263 34.16 -15.64 -2.50
CA ASN A 263 33.04 -16.56 -2.70
C ASN A 263 32.91 -17.60 -1.58
N ALA A 264 34.03 -17.99 -0.94
CA ALA A 264 34.00 -18.88 0.21
C ALA A 264 33.27 -18.28 1.43
N HIS A 265 33.09 -16.95 1.49
CA HIS A 265 32.32 -16.30 2.55
C HIS A 265 30.80 -16.53 2.41
N GLY A 266 30.30 -16.84 1.21
CA GLY A 266 28.86 -16.92 0.91
C GLY A 266 28.03 -17.76 1.89
N PRO A 267 28.38 -19.05 2.13
CA PRO A 267 27.64 -19.89 3.07
C PRO A 267 27.60 -19.32 4.50
N ALA A 268 28.72 -18.78 4.99
CA ALA A 268 28.85 -18.23 6.33
C ALA A 268 28.11 -16.88 6.48
N HIS A 269 28.08 -16.08 5.43
CA HIS A 269 27.32 -14.83 5.32
C HIS A 269 25.82 -15.11 5.41
N ASN A 270 25.31 -16.01 4.55
CA ASN A 270 23.90 -16.40 4.49
C ASN A 270 23.41 -17.01 5.81
N GLU A 271 24.22 -17.88 6.43
CA GLU A 271 23.91 -18.46 7.74
C GLU A 271 23.75 -17.37 8.82
N SER A 272 24.62 -16.36 8.79
CA SER A 272 24.61 -15.24 9.74
C SER A 272 23.33 -14.40 9.60
N PHE A 273 22.91 -14.09 8.37
CA PHE A 273 21.64 -13.39 8.10
C PHE A 273 20.42 -14.21 8.55
N LEU A 274 20.37 -15.50 8.20
CA LEU A 274 19.30 -16.39 8.66
C LEU A 274 19.23 -16.47 10.19
N ARG A 275 20.38 -16.44 10.87
CA ARG A 275 20.43 -16.45 12.32
C ARG A 275 19.92 -15.14 12.92
N LEU A 276 20.28 -13.98 12.36
CA LEU A 276 19.72 -12.69 12.78
C LEU A 276 18.21 -12.63 12.58
N ASP A 277 17.70 -13.10 11.44
CA ASP A 277 16.26 -13.19 11.17
C ASP A 277 15.53 -14.09 12.18
N ARG A 278 16.09 -15.27 12.50
CA ARG A 278 15.54 -16.16 13.54
C ARG A 278 15.52 -15.50 14.91
N ILE A 279 16.57 -14.76 15.28
CA ILE A 279 16.59 -14.00 16.54
C ILE A 279 15.49 -12.94 16.53
N ALA A 280 15.37 -12.16 15.46
CA ALA A 280 14.33 -11.15 15.31
C ALA A 280 12.92 -11.76 15.41
N LYS A 281 12.60 -12.77 14.58
CA LYS A 281 11.29 -13.45 14.59
C LYS A 281 11.00 -14.19 15.90
N GLY A 282 12.02 -14.75 16.54
CA GLY A 282 11.88 -15.40 17.84
C GLY A 282 11.49 -14.42 18.94
N VAL A 283 12.09 -13.23 18.92
CA VAL A 283 11.92 -12.23 19.98
C VAL A 283 10.72 -11.30 19.74
N VAL A 284 10.51 -10.82 18.52
CA VAL A 284 9.44 -9.85 18.22
C VAL A 284 8.09 -10.37 18.70
N TRP A 285 7.80 -11.64 18.42
CA TRP A 285 6.52 -12.30 18.74
C TRP A 285 6.49 -13.00 20.10
N ALA A 286 7.36 -12.64 21.04
CA ALA A 286 7.42 -13.25 22.38
C ALA A 286 6.61 -12.45 23.44
N PRO A 287 5.91 -13.10 24.39
CA PRO A 287 5.63 -14.53 24.40
C PRO A 287 4.66 -14.91 23.26
N ARG A 288 4.68 -16.18 22.83
CA ARG A 288 3.73 -16.74 21.84
C ARG A 288 2.48 -17.34 22.48
N THR A 289 2.60 -17.66 23.77
CA THR A 289 1.57 -18.31 24.57
C THR A 289 1.46 -17.60 25.93
N LEU A 290 0.28 -17.68 26.53
CA LEU A 290 -0.02 -17.19 27.87
C LEU A 290 -0.72 -18.29 28.68
N PRO A 291 -0.57 -18.31 30.01
CA PRO A 291 -1.17 -19.36 30.83
C PRO A 291 -2.69 -19.22 30.90
N GLY A 292 -3.40 -20.33 30.66
CA GLY A 292 -4.82 -20.49 30.89
C GLY A 292 -5.16 -20.74 32.37
N PRO A 293 -6.46 -20.74 32.73
CA PRO A 293 -6.93 -20.94 34.11
C PRO A 293 -6.31 -22.15 34.81
N ASP A 294 -6.16 -23.27 34.09
CA ASP A 294 -5.57 -24.53 34.55
C ASP A 294 -4.03 -24.55 34.53
N GLY A 295 -3.38 -23.46 34.10
CA GLY A 295 -1.95 -23.33 33.95
C GLY A 295 -1.39 -23.82 32.61
N GLN A 296 -2.22 -24.36 31.71
CA GLN A 296 -1.77 -24.77 30.38
C GLN A 296 -1.49 -23.56 29.49
N GLU A 297 -0.49 -23.66 28.61
CA GLU A 297 -0.12 -22.56 27.72
C GLU A 297 -1.10 -22.47 26.54
N ILE A 298 -1.78 -21.33 26.42
CA ILE A 298 -2.72 -21.02 25.33
C ILE A 298 -2.01 -20.15 24.30
N PRO A 299 -2.09 -20.46 22.99
CA PRO A 299 -1.60 -19.57 21.94
C PRO A 299 -2.28 -18.20 21.99
N ILE A 300 -1.50 -17.13 21.82
CA ILE A 300 -2.05 -15.76 21.81
C ILE A 300 -3.04 -15.56 20.66
N ALA A 301 -2.85 -16.23 19.52
CA ALA A 301 -3.81 -16.19 18.42
C ALA A 301 -5.20 -16.69 18.85
N THR A 302 -5.27 -17.79 19.61
CA THR A 302 -6.52 -18.32 20.16
C THR A 302 -7.15 -17.35 21.16
N LEU A 303 -6.34 -16.68 21.99
CA LEU A 303 -6.83 -15.65 22.92
C LEU A 303 -7.40 -14.43 22.21
N ARG A 304 -6.77 -13.96 21.13
CA ARG A 304 -7.26 -12.84 20.30
C ARG A 304 -8.59 -13.17 19.63
N ASN A 305 -8.78 -14.43 19.23
CA ASN A 305 -9.99 -14.89 18.54
C ASN A 305 -11.12 -15.30 19.49
N ALA A 306 -10.89 -15.30 20.81
CA ALA A 306 -11.85 -15.82 21.78
C ALA A 306 -13.20 -15.09 21.76
N PHE A 307 -13.22 -13.77 21.55
CA PHE A 307 -14.49 -13.02 21.42
C PHE A 307 -15.28 -13.42 20.16
N GLY A 308 -14.61 -13.55 19.01
CA GLY A 308 -15.27 -14.03 17.79
C GLY A 308 -15.79 -15.47 17.91
N ALA A 309 -15.05 -16.34 18.61
CA ALA A 309 -15.52 -17.68 18.95
C ALA A 309 -16.77 -17.64 19.85
N TYR A 310 -16.81 -16.74 20.83
CA TYR A 310 -18.00 -16.51 21.66
C TYR A 310 -19.23 -16.15 20.82
N GLU A 311 -19.10 -15.16 19.93
CA GLU A 311 -20.21 -14.70 19.07
C GLU A 311 -20.69 -15.81 18.13
N THR A 312 -19.77 -16.58 17.57
CA THR A 312 -20.09 -17.70 16.68
C THR A 312 -20.89 -18.78 17.42
N ILE A 313 -20.45 -19.15 18.64
CA ILE A 313 -21.18 -20.10 19.49
C ILE A 313 -22.56 -19.56 19.85
N HIS A 314 -22.63 -18.30 20.27
CA HIS A 314 -23.87 -17.65 20.68
C HIS A 314 -24.89 -17.61 19.53
N GLY A 315 -24.49 -17.10 18.36
CA GLY A 315 -25.35 -17.02 17.18
C GLY A 315 -25.82 -18.39 16.68
N SER A 316 -24.94 -19.40 16.71
CA SER A 316 -25.32 -20.78 16.36
C SER A 316 -26.34 -21.36 17.33
N CYS A 317 -26.18 -21.10 18.64
CA CYS A 317 -27.15 -21.51 19.65
C CYS A 317 -28.49 -20.78 19.50
N GLU A 318 -28.50 -19.50 19.13
CA GLU A 318 -29.72 -18.76 18.82
C GLU A 318 -30.43 -19.33 17.59
N SER A 319 -29.69 -19.67 16.53
CA SER A 319 -30.24 -20.34 15.34
C SER A 319 -30.98 -21.63 15.69
N ILE A 320 -30.36 -22.48 16.53
CA ILE A 320 -30.97 -23.72 17.04
C ILE A 320 -32.24 -23.44 17.87
N LEU A 321 -32.30 -22.30 18.56
CA LEU A 321 -33.41 -21.95 19.45
C LEU A 321 -34.56 -21.17 18.78
N GLN A 322 -34.35 -20.61 17.59
CA GLN A 322 -35.43 -19.89 16.91
C GLN A 322 -36.54 -20.87 16.50
N PRO A 323 -37.82 -20.60 16.89
CA PRO A 323 -38.92 -21.43 16.45
C PRO A 323 -39.08 -21.32 14.93
N PHE A 324 -39.13 -22.48 14.26
CA PHE A 324 -39.41 -22.56 12.83
C PHE A 324 -40.67 -21.73 12.49
N PRO A 325 -40.60 -20.80 11.52
CA PRO A 325 -41.65 -19.81 11.32
C PRO A 325 -42.91 -20.43 10.71
N SER A 326 -44.03 -20.34 11.44
CA SER A 326 -45.38 -20.23 10.87
C SER A 326 -45.89 -18.78 11.08
N PRO A 327 -47.12 -18.45 10.68
CA PRO A 327 -47.56 -17.80 9.45
C PRO A 327 -47.10 -16.32 9.24
N THR A 328 -45.89 -15.94 9.62
CA THR A 328 -45.28 -14.64 9.21
C THR A 328 -44.67 -14.67 7.80
N PHE A 329 -44.74 -15.81 7.12
CA PHE A 329 -44.15 -16.04 5.79
C PHE A 329 -44.71 -15.09 4.73
N LYS A 330 -45.98 -14.68 4.78
CA LYS A 330 -46.56 -13.79 3.75
C LYS A 330 -46.09 -12.33 3.85
N MET A 331 -45.97 -11.76 5.06
CA MET A 331 -45.45 -10.40 5.23
C MET A 331 -43.94 -10.35 4.97
N ARG A 332 -43.20 -11.38 5.42
CA ARG A 332 -41.78 -11.50 5.10
C ARG A 332 -41.55 -11.74 3.61
N PHE A 333 -42.37 -12.54 2.93
CA PHE A 333 -42.25 -12.71 1.48
C PHE A 333 -42.58 -11.42 0.72
N PHE A 334 -43.56 -10.62 1.17
CA PHE A 334 -43.84 -9.33 0.56
C PHE A 334 -42.71 -8.32 0.78
N TRP A 335 -42.14 -8.23 1.99
CA TRP A 335 -40.98 -7.38 2.26
C TRP A 335 -39.70 -7.90 1.62
N ILE A 336 -39.51 -9.21 1.53
CA ILE A 336 -38.41 -9.84 0.79
C ILE A 336 -38.62 -9.59 -0.70
N LEU A 337 -39.84 -9.62 -1.23
CA LEU A 337 -40.13 -9.29 -2.63
C LEU A 337 -39.86 -7.81 -2.90
N ILE A 338 -40.30 -6.89 -2.02
CA ILE A 338 -40.02 -5.47 -2.13
C ILE A 338 -38.52 -5.19 -2.00
N LEU A 339 -37.85 -5.77 -1.00
CA LEU A 339 -36.41 -5.64 -0.82
C LEU A 339 -35.62 -6.31 -1.94
N SER A 340 -36.13 -7.39 -2.52
CA SER A 340 -35.52 -8.05 -3.69
C SER A 340 -35.75 -7.23 -4.95
N VAL A 341 -36.93 -6.64 -5.14
CA VAL A 341 -37.20 -5.71 -6.26
C VAL A 341 -36.37 -4.44 -6.11
N LEU A 342 -36.29 -3.87 -4.90
CA LEU A 342 -35.43 -2.74 -4.60
C LEU A 342 -33.95 -3.12 -4.74
N ALA A 343 -33.51 -4.30 -4.29
CA ALA A 343 -32.14 -4.75 -4.51
C ALA A 343 -31.86 -4.96 -6.00
N VAL A 344 -32.76 -5.60 -6.75
CA VAL A 344 -32.61 -5.87 -8.19
C VAL A 344 -32.65 -4.59 -9.02
N LEU A 345 -33.36 -3.54 -8.59
CA LEU A 345 -33.43 -2.25 -9.30
C LEU A 345 -32.39 -1.24 -8.81
N ALA A 346 -32.27 -1.08 -7.50
CA ALA A 346 -31.41 -0.08 -6.88
C ALA A 346 -29.95 -0.52 -6.85
N PHE A 347 -29.63 -1.81 -6.73
CA PHE A 347 -28.22 -2.25 -6.72
C PHE A 347 -27.52 -1.99 -8.07
N PRO A 348 -28.10 -2.33 -9.24
CA PRO A 348 -27.46 -2.01 -10.52
C PRO A 348 -27.33 -0.49 -10.76
N LEU A 349 -28.35 0.29 -10.40
CA LEU A 349 -28.29 1.75 -10.46
C LEU A 349 -27.20 2.30 -9.53
N PHE A 350 -27.19 1.85 -8.27
CA PHE A 350 -26.21 2.27 -7.30
C PHE A 350 -24.81 1.88 -7.75
N ALA A 351 -24.58 0.63 -8.18
CA ALA A 351 -23.29 0.18 -8.67
C ALA A 351 -22.81 0.99 -9.89
N ALA A 352 -23.70 1.32 -10.83
CA ALA A 352 -23.36 2.12 -12.02
C ALA A 352 -23.05 3.59 -11.68
N PHE A 353 -23.75 4.18 -10.69
CA PHE A 353 -23.58 5.60 -10.31
C PHE A 353 -22.68 5.83 -9.09
N THR A 354 -22.26 4.78 -8.38
CA THR A 354 -21.39 4.88 -7.20
C THR A 354 -20.15 5.74 -7.47
N PRO A 355 -19.42 5.57 -8.58
CA PRO A 355 -18.23 6.39 -8.83
C PRO A 355 -18.54 7.89 -9.00
N TYR A 356 -19.67 8.22 -9.62
CA TYR A 356 -20.15 9.60 -9.75
C TYR A 356 -20.51 10.21 -8.38
N LEU A 357 -21.23 9.45 -7.54
CA LEU A 357 -21.61 9.88 -6.19
C LEU A 357 -20.39 10.08 -5.30
N LEU A 358 -19.43 9.15 -5.35
CA LEU A 358 -18.17 9.25 -4.59
C LEU A 358 -17.35 10.47 -5.04
N LEU A 359 -17.17 10.70 -6.34
CA LEU A 359 -16.44 11.89 -6.81
C LEU A 359 -17.11 13.18 -6.36
N ASN A 360 -18.44 13.27 -6.41
CA ASN A 360 -19.16 14.46 -5.94
C ASN A 360 -19.04 14.65 -4.43
N TYR A 361 -19.00 13.56 -3.65
CA TYR A 361 -18.76 13.61 -2.21
C TYR A 361 -17.36 14.15 -1.89
N PHE A 362 -16.33 13.67 -2.60
CA PHE A 362 -14.93 14.09 -2.43
C PHE A 362 -14.54 15.36 -3.18
N LYS A 363 -15.48 15.96 -3.92
CA LYS A 363 -15.22 17.15 -4.75
C LYS A 363 -14.63 18.28 -3.91
N SER A 364 -15.11 18.48 -2.68
CA SER A 364 -14.59 19.50 -1.76
C SER A 364 -13.10 19.33 -1.41
N GLU A 365 -12.59 18.10 -1.34
CA GLU A 365 -11.20 17.80 -0.97
C GLU A 365 -10.21 17.92 -2.15
N LEU A 366 -10.73 17.80 -3.38
CA LEU A 366 -9.98 17.85 -4.63
C LEU A 366 -9.96 19.24 -5.27
N LEU A 367 -10.79 20.17 -4.79
CA LEU A 367 -10.90 21.53 -5.31
C LEU A 367 -9.67 22.37 -4.93
N CYS A 368 -8.72 22.45 -5.86
CA CYS A 368 -7.90 23.64 -6.07
C CYS A 368 -8.50 24.41 -7.25
N ASN A 369 -8.29 25.72 -7.35
CA ASN A 369 -8.87 26.53 -8.44
C ASN A 369 -8.48 26.01 -9.83
N SER A 370 -7.25 25.50 -9.98
CA SER A 370 -6.68 24.90 -11.19
C SER A 370 -7.40 23.61 -11.62
N THR A 371 -7.75 22.73 -10.68
CA THR A 371 -8.23 21.38 -10.97
C THR A 371 -9.75 21.29 -11.20
N ARG A 372 -10.49 22.37 -10.92
CA ARG A 372 -11.96 22.39 -10.99
C ARG A 372 -12.51 21.92 -12.33
N VAL A 373 -11.90 22.37 -13.44
CA VAL A 373 -12.32 21.99 -14.80
C VAL A 373 -12.14 20.48 -15.03
N HIS A 374 -11.01 19.91 -14.59
CA HIS A 374 -10.75 18.47 -14.72
C HIS A 374 -11.72 17.63 -13.89
N VAL A 375 -12.05 18.07 -12.67
CA VAL A 375 -13.04 17.40 -11.82
C VAL A 375 -14.43 17.45 -12.43
N ASP A 376 -14.85 18.59 -12.99
CA ASP A 376 -16.16 18.74 -13.63
C ASP A 376 -16.27 17.85 -14.89
N ILE A 377 -15.22 17.78 -15.71
CA ILE A 377 -15.17 16.90 -16.89
C ILE A 377 -15.16 15.41 -16.49
N SER A 378 -14.44 15.05 -15.43
CA SER A 378 -14.42 13.69 -14.88
C SER A 378 -15.80 13.27 -14.37
N SER A 379 -16.47 14.16 -13.64
CA SER A 379 -17.83 13.94 -13.12
C SER A 379 -18.84 13.68 -14.25
N ARG A 380 -18.76 14.45 -15.35
CA ARG A 380 -19.58 14.19 -16.55
C ARG A 380 -19.30 12.81 -17.14
N SER A 381 -18.02 12.43 -17.26
CA SER A 381 -17.62 11.13 -17.82
C SER A 381 -18.15 9.95 -17.00
N PHE A 382 -18.11 10.05 -15.67
CA PHE A 382 -18.63 9.00 -14.78
C PHE A 382 -20.14 8.89 -14.86
N ARG A 383 -20.83 10.02 -14.91
CA ARG A 383 -22.28 10.04 -15.11
C ARG A 383 -22.64 9.41 -16.45
N ASP A 384 -21.96 9.78 -17.52
CA ASP A 384 -22.25 9.31 -18.87
C ASP A 384 -21.95 7.80 -18.99
N ALA A 385 -20.86 7.31 -18.37
CA ALA A 385 -20.58 5.86 -18.27
C ALA A 385 -21.62 5.10 -17.43
N GLY A 386 -22.05 5.66 -16.30
CA GLY A 386 -23.13 5.10 -15.49
C GLY A 386 -24.44 5.01 -16.28
N MET A 387 -24.75 6.02 -17.09
CA MET A 387 -25.90 6.01 -18.01
C MET A 387 -25.76 4.93 -19.07
N VAL A 388 -24.58 4.74 -19.69
CA VAL A 388 -24.32 3.65 -20.65
C VAL A 388 -24.64 2.29 -20.02
N VAL A 389 -24.13 2.03 -18.81
CA VAL A 389 -24.35 0.77 -18.09
C VAL A 389 -25.82 0.59 -17.71
N ALA A 390 -26.46 1.62 -17.15
CA ALA A 390 -27.87 1.57 -16.79
C ALA A 390 -28.76 1.30 -18.02
N CYS A 391 -28.45 1.91 -19.16
CA CYS A 391 -29.21 1.71 -20.39
C CYS A 391 -28.97 0.35 -21.05
N SER A 392 -27.82 -0.26 -20.79
CA SER A 392 -27.44 -1.58 -21.35
C SER A 392 -27.82 -2.75 -20.45
N THR A 393 -28.21 -2.49 -19.20
CA THR A 393 -28.56 -3.52 -18.21
C THR A 393 -30.06 -3.55 -17.95
N ARG A 394 -30.66 -4.75 -18.00
CA ARG A 394 -32.08 -4.92 -17.65
C ARG A 394 -32.27 -4.89 -16.13
N PRO A 395 -33.39 -4.35 -15.63
CA PRO A 395 -34.58 -3.91 -16.37
C PRO A 395 -34.57 -2.41 -16.77
N LEU A 396 -33.50 -1.69 -16.46
CA LEU A 396 -33.42 -0.23 -16.62
C LEU A 396 -33.46 0.22 -18.07
N SER A 397 -32.99 -0.63 -19.00
CA SER A 397 -33.11 -0.43 -20.45
C SER A 397 -34.56 -0.23 -20.94
N ILE A 398 -35.59 -0.55 -20.13
CA ILE A 398 -37.01 -0.40 -20.49
C ILE A 398 -37.47 1.05 -20.37
N VAL A 399 -36.72 1.94 -19.69
CA VAL A 399 -37.06 3.36 -19.53
C VAL A 399 -36.59 4.15 -20.77
N PRO A 400 -37.46 4.40 -21.78
CA PRO A 400 -37.02 4.84 -23.11
C PRO A 400 -36.48 6.27 -23.11
N PHE A 401 -36.99 7.10 -22.20
CA PHE A 401 -36.62 8.51 -22.09
C PHE A 401 -35.17 8.72 -21.61
N ALA A 402 -34.61 7.76 -20.88
CA ALA A 402 -33.26 7.87 -20.32
C ALA A 402 -32.15 7.43 -21.32
N CYS A 403 -32.50 6.62 -22.33
CA CYS A 403 -31.52 5.90 -23.15
C CYS A 403 -31.49 6.29 -24.64
N ALA A 404 -32.38 7.18 -25.07
CA ALA A 404 -32.52 7.57 -26.48
C ALA A 404 -31.29 8.31 -27.06
N THR A 405 -30.40 8.85 -26.23
CA THR A 405 -29.26 9.68 -26.65
C THR A 405 -27.95 8.91 -26.87
N LEU A 406 -27.92 7.60 -26.62
CA LEU A 406 -26.68 6.81 -26.59
C LEU A 406 -26.30 6.16 -27.93
N HIS A 407 -27.11 6.29 -28.98
CA HIS A 407 -27.01 5.43 -30.17
C HIS A 407 -26.23 5.97 -31.37
N GLU A 408 -25.71 7.20 -31.37
CA GLU A 408 -25.21 7.81 -32.62
C GLU A 408 -23.68 7.82 -32.84
N THR A 409 -22.84 7.36 -31.91
CA THR A 409 -21.37 7.53 -32.02
C THR A 409 -20.54 6.28 -31.74
N ALA A 410 -20.96 5.12 -32.25
CA ALA A 410 -20.17 3.89 -32.10
C ALA A 410 -18.94 3.91 -33.04
N TYR A 411 -17.77 4.24 -32.49
CA TYR A 411 -16.50 3.87 -33.11
C TYR A 411 -16.26 2.37 -32.90
N ASP A 412 -15.76 1.69 -33.93
CA ASP A 412 -15.34 0.28 -33.88
C ASP A 412 -13.98 0.18 -33.15
N VAL A 413 -13.99 0.38 -31.83
CA VAL A 413 -12.81 0.31 -30.97
C VAL A 413 -13.01 -0.70 -29.86
N SER A 414 -12.10 -1.67 -29.78
CA SER A 414 -12.06 -2.62 -28.67
C SER A 414 -11.61 -1.93 -27.38
N ILE A 415 -12.34 -2.18 -26.28
CA ILE A 415 -11.97 -1.67 -24.95
C ILE A 415 -10.60 -2.21 -24.49
N GLU A 416 -10.25 -3.43 -24.93
CA GLU A 416 -8.98 -4.08 -24.63
C GLU A 416 -7.80 -3.31 -25.23
N ASP A 417 -7.92 -2.92 -26.50
CA ASP A 417 -6.92 -2.15 -27.23
C ASP A 417 -6.76 -0.75 -26.63
N VAL A 418 -7.89 -0.13 -26.25
CA VAL A 418 -7.90 1.17 -25.58
C VAL A 418 -7.17 1.07 -24.26
N GLY A 419 -7.54 0.12 -23.41
CA GLY A 419 -6.93 -0.04 -22.10
C GLY A 419 -5.45 -0.40 -22.16
N SER A 420 -5.03 -1.24 -23.10
CA SER A 420 -3.62 -1.60 -23.28
C SER A 420 -2.80 -0.40 -23.76
N SER A 421 -3.36 0.37 -24.70
CA SER A 421 -2.74 1.62 -25.17
C SER A 421 -2.65 2.65 -24.04
N GLN A 422 -3.67 2.72 -23.18
CA GLN A 422 -3.69 3.63 -22.03
C GLN A 422 -2.64 3.23 -21.00
N LEU A 423 -2.45 1.94 -20.72
CA LEU A 423 -1.40 1.48 -19.80
C LEU A 423 -0.01 1.89 -20.29
N VAL A 424 0.30 1.66 -21.57
CA VAL A 424 1.58 2.07 -22.17
C VAL A 424 1.74 3.59 -22.14
N TYR A 425 0.67 4.32 -22.44
CA TYR A 425 0.67 5.78 -22.38
C TYR A 425 0.94 6.29 -20.97
N PHE A 426 0.22 5.78 -19.97
CA PHE A 426 0.41 6.15 -18.56
C PHE A 426 1.77 5.76 -18.01
N ALA A 427 2.32 4.61 -18.38
CA ALA A 427 3.66 4.21 -17.95
C ALA A 427 4.72 5.25 -18.38
N LYS A 428 4.57 5.84 -19.56
CA LYS A 428 5.41 6.96 -20.02
C LYS A 428 5.19 8.22 -19.18
N LEU A 429 3.92 8.61 -18.96
CA LEU A 429 3.60 9.78 -18.14
C LEU A 429 4.14 9.65 -16.71
N VAL A 430 4.00 8.49 -16.07
CA VAL A 430 4.52 8.20 -14.71
C VAL A 430 6.05 8.35 -14.66
N ARG A 431 6.77 7.86 -15.68
CA ARG A 431 8.23 7.95 -15.75
C ARG A 431 8.73 9.40 -15.69
N HIS A 432 7.99 10.32 -16.31
CA HIS A 432 8.35 11.73 -16.45
C HIS A 432 7.54 12.67 -15.55
N ALA A 433 6.70 12.14 -14.67
CA ALA A 433 5.93 12.94 -13.73
C ALA A 433 6.83 13.69 -12.71
N PRO A 434 6.38 14.84 -12.18
CA PRO A 434 7.07 15.54 -11.11
C PRO A 434 7.31 14.62 -9.90
N ARG A 435 8.52 14.66 -9.33
CA ARG A 435 8.91 13.85 -8.17
C ARG A 435 8.86 14.69 -6.89
N PRO A 436 8.66 14.06 -5.71
CA PRO A 436 8.76 14.76 -4.43
C PRO A 436 10.10 15.49 -4.25
N THR A 437 11.19 14.94 -4.78
CA THR A 437 12.53 15.55 -4.74
C THR A 437 12.58 16.89 -5.46
N ASP A 438 11.93 17.02 -6.62
CA ASP A 438 11.92 18.27 -7.39
C ASP A 438 11.22 19.38 -6.58
N PHE A 439 10.15 19.02 -5.88
CA PHE A 439 9.42 19.93 -5.01
C PHE A 439 10.24 20.36 -3.80
N ILE A 440 10.94 19.42 -3.15
CA ILE A 440 11.81 19.71 -2.00
C ILE A 440 12.96 20.64 -2.42
N GLU A 441 13.60 20.35 -3.56
CA GLU A 441 14.69 21.18 -4.10
C GLU A 441 14.19 22.61 -4.42
N LEU A 442 13.05 22.75 -5.10
CA LEU A 442 12.46 24.07 -5.38
C LEU A 442 12.05 24.83 -4.13
N THR A 443 11.51 24.13 -3.12
CA THR A 443 11.17 24.72 -1.82
C THR A 443 12.42 25.20 -1.09
N ALA A 444 13.54 24.47 -1.21
CA ALA A 444 14.81 24.89 -0.64
C ALA A 444 15.36 26.15 -1.34
N VAL A 445 15.22 26.25 -2.67
CA VAL A 445 15.57 27.46 -3.44
C VAL A 445 14.70 28.65 -3.01
N PHE A 446 13.39 28.45 -2.92
CA PHE A 446 12.44 29.45 -2.41
C PHE A 446 12.87 29.98 -1.04
N ARG A 447 13.11 29.08 -0.08
CA ARG A 447 13.46 29.45 1.29
C ARG A 447 14.82 30.16 1.37
N ALA A 448 15.79 29.68 0.60
CA ALA A 448 17.10 30.31 0.51
C ALA A 448 16.98 31.74 -0.06
N ALA A 449 16.09 31.96 -1.05
CA ALA A 449 15.79 33.27 -1.60
C ALA A 449 15.13 34.20 -0.58
N GLU A 450 14.13 33.73 0.18
CA GLU A 450 13.51 34.51 1.25
C GLU A 450 14.50 34.92 2.34
N ILE A 451 15.35 33.98 2.77
CA ILE A 451 16.39 34.26 3.77
C ILE A 451 17.36 35.32 3.22
N ALA A 452 17.81 35.17 1.97
CA ALA A 452 18.67 36.16 1.32
C ALA A 452 18.01 37.55 1.27
N GLN A 453 16.70 37.60 0.98
CA GLN A 453 15.92 38.84 0.95
C GLN A 453 15.84 39.50 2.33
N GLN A 454 15.54 38.74 3.39
CA GLN A 454 15.51 39.25 4.77
C GLN A 454 16.87 39.86 5.19
N PHE A 455 17.99 39.27 4.76
CA PHE A 455 19.31 39.84 5.04
C PHE A 455 19.60 41.13 4.25
N SER A 456 18.99 41.30 3.08
CA SER A 456 19.05 42.56 2.33
C SER A 456 18.33 43.68 3.07
N ASP A 457 17.17 43.37 3.67
CA ASP A 457 16.32 44.35 4.37
C ASP A 457 16.85 44.78 5.75
N VAL A 458 17.62 43.91 6.43
CA VAL A 458 18.15 44.13 7.79
C VAL A 458 19.51 44.87 7.77
N SER A 459 19.82 45.58 6.70
CA SER A 459 20.95 46.53 6.58
C SER A 459 20.77 47.75 7.51
N SER A 460 20.75 47.48 8.82
CA SER A 460 20.87 48.43 9.92
C SER A 460 22.34 48.87 10.04
N PRO A 461 22.63 50.17 10.24
CA PRO A 461 23.97 50.78 10.12
C PRO A 461 25.06 50.29 11.08
N ARG A 462 24.81 49.26 11.91
CA ARG A 462 25.77 48.75 12.92
C ARG A 462 26.69 47.62 12.45
N SER A 463 26.50 47.02 11.27
CA SER A 463 27.34 45.93 10.72
C SER A 463 28.07 46.31 9.41
N ALA A 464 28.34 47.60 9.22
CA ALA A 464 28.71 48.24 7.95
C ALA A 464 29.99 47.73 7.25
N HIS A 465 30.93 47.07 7.92
CA HIS A 465 32.22 46.77 7.26
C HIS A 465 32.25 45.51 6.37
N ILE A 466 31.29 44.58 6.51
CA ILE A 466 31.20 43.38 5.67
C ILE A 466 30.02 43.48 4.67
N LEU A 467 28.99 44.27 5.00
CA LEU A 467 27.76 44.38 4.22
C LEU A 467 27.74 45.52 3.19
N ASN A 468 28.63 46.52 3.27
CA ASN A 468 28.72 47.59 2.25
C ASN A 468 29.09 47.08 0.83
N SER A 469 29.41 45.79 0.66
CA SER A 469 29.61 45.15 -0.64
C SER A 469 28.36 44.46 -1.21
N MET A 470 27.27 44.37 -0.43
CA MET A 470 25.99 43.78 -0.82
C MET A 470 24.90 44.82 -1.15
N ASP A 471 25.15 46.13 -0.93
CA ASP A 471 24.18 47.24 -1.12
C ASP A 471 23.66 47.43 -2.56
N SER A 472 24.10 46.62 -3.54
CA SER A 472 23.58 46.64 -4.91
C SER A 472 23.06 45.29 -5.41
N VAL A 473 22.93 44.28 -4.52
CA VAL A 473 22.25 43.04 -4.88
C VAL A 473 20.76 43.36 -5.04
N ASP A 474 20.37 43.56 -6.29
CA ASP A 474 19.06 44.01 -6.75
C ASP A 474 17.93 43.10 -6.21
N ASP A 475 17.23 43.59 -5.17
CA ASP A 475 16.10 42.95 -4.46
C ASP A 475 15.03 42.41 -5.43
N THR A 476 14.94 43.01 -6.62
CA THR A 476 14.08 42.54 -7.71
C THR A 476 14.33 41.08 -8.11
N ASN A 477 15.59 40.65 -8.26
CA ASN A 477 15.89 39.27 -8.69
C ASN A 477 15.56 38.24 -7.62
N LEU A 478 15.79 38.55 -6.34
CA LEU A 478 15.45 37.66 -5.23
C LEU A 478 13.94 37.53 -5.10
N ARG A 479 13.21 38.64 -5.21
CA ARG A 479 11.75 38.65 -5.24
C ARG A 479 11.19 37.83 -6.40
N ASP A 480 11.78 37.95 -7.58
CA ASP A 480 11.41 37.14 -8.75
C ASP A 480 11.68 35.65 -8.50
N ILE A 481 12.84 35.28 -7.93
CA ILE A 481 13.15 33.89 -7.57
C ILE A 481 12.11 33.35 -6.58
N VAL A 482 11.75 34.10 -5.54
CA VAL A 482 10.71 33.72 -4.55
C VAL A 482 9.36 33.50 -5.25
N GLN A 483 8.89 34.48 -6.02
CA GLN A 483 7.59 34.42 -6.68
C GLN A 483 7.50 33.30 -7.72
N VAL A 484 8.53 33.16 -8.58
CA VAL A 484 8.55 32.17 -9.67
C VAL A 484 8.74 30.76 -9.11
N SER A 485 9.62 30.55 -8.12
CA SER A 485 9.82 29.23 -7.51
C SER A 485 8.56 28.74 -6.78
N SER A 486 7.87 29.62 -6.06
CA SER A 486 6.57 29.31 -5.42
C SER A 486 5.50 28.95 -6.46
N SER A 487 5.39 29.76 -7.52
CA SER A 487 4.44 29.51 -8.62
C SER A 487 4.74 28.20 -9.34
N LEU A 488 6.03 27.89 -9.58
CA LEU A 488 6.47 26.63 -10.18
C LEU A 488 6.13 25.44 -9.29
N ALA A 489 6.40 25.51 -7.98
CA ALA A 489 6.04 24.47 -7.03
C ALA A 489 4.52 24.19 -7.04
N MET A 490 3.69 25.24 -7.04
CA MET A 490 2.24 25.10 -7.16
C MET A 490 1.82 24.45 -8.49
N LYS A 491 2.48 24.79 -9.60
CA LYS A 491 2.23 24.13 -10.88
C LYS A 491 2.66 22.67 -10.95
N LEU A 492 3.76 22.28 -10.31
CA LEU A 492 4.12 20.86 -10.20
C LEU A 492 3.09 20.07 -9.38
N LEU A 493 2.51 20.69 -8.35
CA LEU A 493 1.43 20.11 -7.57
C LEU A 493 0.14 19.97 -8.40
N ASP A 494 -0.19 20.98 -9.20
CA ASP A 494 -1.32 20.93 -10.14
C ASP A 494 -1.14 19.78 -11.14
N ILE A 495 0.01 19.68 -11.82
CA ILE A 495 0.32 18.60 -12.77
C ILE A 495 0.15 17.22 -12.12
N THR A 496 0.69 17.03 -10.91
CA THR A 496 0.56 15.76 -10.16
C THR A 496 -0.90 15.44 -9.86
N THR A 497 -1.69 16.45 -9.51
CA THR A 497 -3.12 16.28 -9.24
C THR A 497 -3.91 15.98 -10.52
N HIS A 498 -3.55 16.59 -11.65
CA HIS A 498 -4.11 16.27 -12.96
C HIS A 498 -3.80 14.82 -13.36
N LEU A 499 -2.57 14.34 -13.15
CA LEU A 499 -2.20 12.93 -13.41
C LEU A 499 -2.92 11.94 -12.48
N GLU A 500 -3.12 12.28 -11.21
CA GLU A 500 -3.93 11.49 -10.27
C GLU A 500 -5.39 11.38 -10.73
N LEU A 501 -6.00 12.52 -11.08
CA LEU A 501 -7.38 12.57 -11.59
C LEU A 501 -7.52 11.82 -12.91
N PHE A 502 -6.52 11.93 -13.80
CA PHE A 502 -6.48 11.22 -15.05
C PHE A 502 -6.46 9.69 -14.82
N ALA A 503 -5.53 9.18 -13.99
CA ALA A 503 -5.46 7.74 -13.69
C ALA A 503 -6.75 7.23 -13.03
N SER A 504 -7.27 8.00 -12.08
CA SER A 504 -8.53 7.69 -11.37
C SER A 504 -9.72 7.66 -12.34
N ARG A 505 -9.78 8.60 -13.30
CA ARG A 505 -10.85 8.68 -14.29
C ARG A 505 -10.87 7.46 -15.19
N ILE A 506 -9.72 7.03 -15.71
CA ILE A 506 -9.64 5.82 -16.54
C ILE A 506 -9.96 4.56 -15.73
N CYS A 507 -9.40 4.44 -14.51
CA CYS A 507 -9.69 3.32 -13.61
C CYS A 507 -11.20 3.16 -13.36
N ILE A 508 -11.91 4.26 -13.10
CA ILE A 508 -13.34 4.26 -12.85
C ILE A 508 -14.14 3.89 -14.11
N LEU A 509 -13.74 4.38 -15.28
CA LEU A 509 -14.40 4.00 -16.54
C LEU A 509 -14.25 2.51 -16.81
N HIS A 510 -13.08 1.92 -16.55
CA HIS A 510 -12.85 0.48 -16.67
C HIS A 510 -13.63 -0.32 -15.62
N TYR A 511 -13.71 0.16 -14.38
CA TYR A 511 -14.56 -0.44 -13.35
C TYR A 511 -16.03 -0.43 -13.76
N THR A 512 -16.50 0.69 -14.32
CA THR A 512 -17.87 0.85 -14.80
C THR A 512 -18.15 -0.12 -15.96
N ALA A 513 -17.20 -0.29 -16.88
CA ALA A 513 -17.27 -1.30 -17.94
C ALA A 513 -17.35 -2.72 -17.37
N PHE A 514 -16.44 -3.07 -16.45
CA PHE A 514 -16.38 -4.37 -15.79
C PHE A 514 -17.70 -4.69 -15.09
N MET A 515 -18.23 -3.75 -14.31
CA MET A 515 -19.51 -3.90 -13.62
C MET A 515 -20.67 -4.04 -14.62
N GLY A 516 -20.67 -3.28 -15.70
CA GLY A 516 -21.66 -3.41 -16.76
C GLY A 516 -21.65 -4.80 -17.41
N ILE A 517 -20.47 -5.36 -17.72
CA ILE A 517 -20.34 -6.72 -18.26
C ILE A 517 -20.82 -7.75 -17.23
N ARG A 518 -20.46 -7.60 -15.96
CA ARG A 518 -20.92 -8.50 -14.87
C ARG A 518 -22.43 -8.46 -14.70
N LEU A 519 -23.04 -7.28 -14.76
CA LEU A 519 -24.49 -7.12 -14.70
C LEU A 519 -25.19 -7.71 -15.94
N ALA A 520 -24.61 -7.52 -17.13
CA ALA A 520 -25.13 -8.10 -18.37
C ALA A 520 -25.04 -9.63 -18.37
N THR A 521 -23.92 -10.20 -17.93
CA THR A 521 -23.68 -11.66 -17.88
C THR A 521 -24.50 -12.36 -16.80
N THR A 522 -24.72 -11.75 -15.63
CA THR A 522 -25.57 -12.33 -14.57
C THR A 522 -27.05 -12.40 -14.96
N SER A 523 -27.53 -11.54 -15.87
CA SER A 523 -28.92 -11.57 -16.37
C SER A 523 -29.27 -12.79 -17.25
N PHE A 524 -28.28 -13.60 -17.66
CA PHE A 524 -28.45 -14.76 -18.54
C PHE A 524 -29.29 -15.90 -17.98
N TYR A 525 -29.46 -16.00 -16.65
CA TYR A 525 -30.25 -17.06 -16.04
C TYR A 525 -31.78 -16.92 -16.28
N SER A 526 -32.22 -15.86 -16.96
CA SER A 526 -33.64 -15.56 -17.21
C SER A 526 -34.19 -16.02 -18.58
N GLY A 527 -33.43 -16.79 -19.37
CA GLY A 527 -33.92 -17.38 -20.63
C GLY A 527 -34.12 -16.40 -21.79
N HIS A 528 -33.65 -15.16 -21.67
CA HIS A 528 -33.72 -14.15 -22.73
C HIS A 528 -32.42 -14.12 -23.54
N ARG A 529 -32.52 -13.70 -24.82
CA ARG A 529 -31.37 -13.64 -25.74
C ARG A 529 -30.18 -12.90 -25.10
N PRO A 530 -28.94 -13.40 -25.30
CA PRO A 530 -27.73 -12.74 -24.83
C PRO A 530 -27.71 -11.27 -25.31
N ILE A 531 -27.59 -10.32 -24.38
CA ILE A 531 -27.24 -8.95 -24.75
C ILE A 531 -25.83 -9.02 -25.34
N ASN A 532 -25.67 -8.50 -26.55
CA ASN A 532 -24.38 -8.49 -27.23
C ASN A 532 -23.44 -7.55 -26.45
N ALA A 533 -22.45 -8.09 -25.72
CA ALA A 533 -21.53 -7.30 -24.89
C ALA A 533 -20.86 -6.16 -25.67
N SER A 534 -20.70 -6.32 -26.98
CA SER A 534 -20.16 -5.29 -27.88
C SER A 534 -20.98 -3.99 -27.87
N SER A 535 -22.30 -4.04 -27.65
CA SER A 535 -23.13 -2.82 -27.64
C SER A 535 -22.93 -1.97 -26.38
N LEU A 536 -22.53 -2.61 -25.27
CA LEU A 536 -22.14 -1.92 -24.03
C LEU A 536 -20.72 -1.37 -24.11
N LEU A 537 -19.80 -2.16 -24.68
CA LEU A 537 -18.36 -1.86 -24.61
C LEU A 537 -17.94 -0.73 -25.54
N ALA A 538 -18.52 -0.61 -26.74
CA ALA A 538 -18.13 0.42 -27.70
C ALA A 538 -18.36 1.87 -27.19
N PRO A 539 -19.51 2.22 -26.58
CA PRO A 539 -19.69 3.55 -25.99
C PRO A 539 -18.73 3.81 -24.82
N ILE A 540 -18.45 2.81 -23.97
CA ILE A 540 -17.50 2.99 -22.86
C ILE A 540 -16.07 3.13 -23.36
N ALA A 541 -15.68 2.38 -24.40
CA ALA A 541 -14.38 2.54 -25.06
C ALA A 541 -14.23 3.96 -25.61
N THR A 542 -15.27 4.48 -26.27
CA THR A 542 -15.30 5.86 -26.78
C THR A 542 -15.15 6.88 -25.65
N LEU A 543 -15.91 6.74 -24.56
CA LEU A 543 -15.78 7.58 -23.37
C LEU A 543 -14.37 7.50 -22.76
N SER A 544 -13.75 6.33 -22.77
CA SER A 544 -12.39 6.11 -22.25
C SER A 544 -11.33 6.81 -23.12
N VAL A 545 -11.47 6.76 -24.45
CA VAL A 545 -10.61 7.51 -25.38
C VAL A 545 -10.76 9.02 -25.18
N ASP A 546 -11.99 9.52 -25.13
CA ASP A 546 -12.27 10.94 -24.90
C ASP A 546 -11.76 11.40 -23.53
N ALA A 547 -11.91 10.55 -22.51
CA ALA A 547 -11.35 10.81 -21.19
C ALA A 547 -9.83 10.94 -21.22
N THR A 548 -9.17 10.07 -21.97
CA THR A 548 -7.72 10.07 -22.11
C THR A 548 -7.23 11.35 -22.80
N ARG A 549 -7.86 11.71 -23.91
CA ARG A 549 -7.52 12.91 -24.67
C ARG A 549 -7.72 14.17 -23.83
N THR A 550 -8.92 14.36 -23.27
CA THR A 550 -9.26 15.57 -22.51
C THR A 550 -8.43 15.71 -21.24
N SER A 551 -8.11 14.61 -20.54
CA SER A 551 -7.22 14.65 -19.38
C SER A 551 -5.77 14.96 -19.77
N ALA A 552 -5.29 14.50 -20.93
CA ALA A 552 -3.97 14.83 -21.45
C ALA A 552 -3.87 16.33 -21.81
N GLU A 553 -4.85 16.88 -22.53
CA GLU A 553 -4.90 18.31 -22.91
C GLU A 553 -4.87 19.23 -21.69
N LEU A 554 -5.62 18.90 -20.63
CA LEU A 554 -5.61 19.67 -19.37
C LEU A 554 -4.25 19.59 -18.66
N THR A 555 -3.61 18.42 -18.69
CA THR A 555 -2.27 18.24 -18.10
C THR A 555 -1.21 18.99 -18.89
N GLU A 556 -1.29 18.97 -20.23
CA GLU A 556 -0.38 19.68 -21.13
C GLU A 556 -0.37 21.19 -20.86
N ALA A 557 -1.56 21.79 -20.68
CA ALA A 557 -1.67 23.21 -20.38
C ALA A 557 -0.91 23.63 -19.12
N ASP A 558 -0.96 22.82 -18.05
CA ASP A 558 -0.20 23.09 -16.81
C ASP A 558 1.29 22.76 -16.95
N VAL A 559 1.66 21.76 -17.76
CA VAL A 559 3.06 21.45 -18.09
C VAL A 559 3.69 22.64 -18.85
N ASP A 560 2.98 23.26 -19.79
CA ASP A 560 3.45 24.42 -20.53
C ASP A 560 3.68 25.65 -19.65
N ALA A 561 2.75 25.90 -18.73
CA ALA A 561 2.92 26.92 -17.71
C ALA A 561 4.13 26.63 -16.81
N ALA A 562 4.32 25.38 -16.40
CA ALA A 562 5.45 24.98 -15.55
C ALA A 562 6.80 25.09 -16.27
N ILE A 563 6.88 24.76 -17.57
CA ILE A 563 8.10 24.94 -18.37
C ILE A 563 8.47 26.43 -18.44
N SER A 564 7.48 27.28 -18.74
CA SER A 564 7.68 28.73 -18.82
C SER A 564 8.16 29.32 -17.48
N LEU A 565 7.62 28.83 -16.36
CA LEU A 565 8.06 29.21 -15.01
C LEU A 565 9.47 28.68 -14.69
N ALA A 566 9.82 27.46 -15.12
CA ALA A 566 11.16 26.92 -14.94
C ALA A 566 12.21 27.72 -15.72
N ASP A 567 11.91 28.12 -16.95
CA ASP A 567 12.78 28.96 -17.77
C ASP A 567 12.96 30.37 -17.19
N ALA A 568 11.86 30.96 -16.67
CA ALA A 568 11.91 32.22 -15.93
C ALA A 568 12.79 32.10 -14.68
N LEU A 569 12.63 31.02 -13.90
CA LEU A 569 13.43 30.77 -12.70
C LEU A 569 14.92 30.60 -13.03
N ILE A 570 15.25 29.84 -14.08
CA ILE A 570 16.64 29.69 -14.56
C ILE A 570 17.23 31.05 -14.93
N SER A 571 16.45 31.89 -15.62
CA SER A 571 16.87 33.24 -16.02
C SER A 571 17.14 34.13 -14.80
N SER A 572 16.23 34.19 -13.82
CA SER A 572 16.40 34.95 -12.58
C SER A 572 17.59 34.45 -11.75
N ILE A 573 17.80 33.13 -11.65
CA ILE A 573 18.97 32.53 -10.98
C ILE A 573 20.27 32.89 -11.70
N ASN A 574 20.28 32.93 -13.04
CA ASN A 574 21.48 33.30 -13.80
C ASN A 574 21.83 34.77 -13.60
N LEU A 575 20.83 35.67 -13.64
CA LEU A 575 21.03 37.10 -13.37
C LEU A 575 21.54 37.33 -11.95
N TYR A 576 20.97 36.63 -10.97
CA TYR A 576 21.45 36.65 -9.59
C TYR A 576 22.91 36.18 -9.48
N ASN A 577 23.24 35.04 -10.07
CA ASN A 577 24.60 34.47 -10.02
C ASN A 577 25.66 35.29 -10.77
N GLN A 578 25.28 36.02 -11.82
CA GLN A 578 26.18 36.92 -12.55
C GLN A 578 26.55 38.16 -11.72
N ARG A 579 25.61 38.66 -10.92
CA ARG A 579 25.81 39.84 -10.07
C ARG A 579 26.47 39.51 -8.74
N LEU A 580 26.38 38.26 -8.29
CA LEU A 580 27.00 37.81 -7.06
C LEU A 580 28.52 37.72 -7.21
N SER A 581 29.26 38.57 -6.47
CA SER A 581 30.72 38.52 -6.45
C SER A 581 31.23 37.13 -6.00
N PRO A 582 32.25 36.54 -6.67
CA PRO A 582 32.77 35.21 -6.34
C PRO A 582 33.19 35.02 -4.87
N HIS A 583 33.61 36.10 -4.21
CA HIS A 583 34.01 36.14 -2.80
C HIS A 583 32.86 35.98 -1.79
N LEU A 584 31.60 36.12 -2.23
CA LEU A 584 30.39 35.93 -1.41
C LEU A 584 29.88 34.48 -1.43
N ARG A 585 30.52 33.59 -2.20
CA ARG A 585 30.16 32.16 -2.25
C ARG A 585 30.66 31.45 -0.99
N CYS A 586 29.86 31.53 0.08
CA CYS A 586 29.96 30.76 1.34
C CYS A 586 31.25 30.88 2.18
N ARG A 587 32.41 31.16 1.58
CA ARG A 587 33.74 31.11 2.21
C ARG A 587 33.93 32.16 3.31
N SER A 588 33.16 33.25 3.24
CA SER A 588 33.17 34.39 4.15
C SER A 588 31.97 34.41 5.11
N MET A 589 31.02 33.48 4.98
CA MET A 589 29.80 33.42 5.78
C MET A 589 29.89 32.37 6.89
N PRO A 590 29.17 32.55 8.02
CA PRO A 590 29.03 31.50 9.02
C PRO A 590 28.51 30.19 8.38
N PRO A 591 29.01 29.00 8.77
CA PRO A 591 28.64 27.73 8.14
C PRO A 591 27.12 27.46 8.10
N ARG A 592 26.40 27.92 9.13
CA ARG A 592 24.94 27.80 9.20
C ARG A 592 24.25 28.63 8.11
N MET A 593 24.67 29.87 7.91
CA MET A 593 24.11 30.77 6.89
C MET A 593 24.46 30.29 5.48
N CYS A 594 25.70 29.82 5.28
CA CYS A 594 26.10 29.18 4.03
C CYS A 594 25.20 27.96 3.70
N ARG A 595 24.91 27.10 4.69
CA ARG A 595 24.04 25.94 4.47
C ARG A 595 22.63 26.35 4.02
N GLU A 596 22.03 27.36 4.66
CA GLU A 596 20.70 27.86 4.30
C GLU A 596 20.65 28.53 2.92
N LEU A 597 21.73 29.22 2.51
CA LEU A 597 21.81 29.88 1.20
C LEU A 597 22.31 28.96 0.07
N SER A 598 22.95 27.84 0.41
CA SER A 598 23.52 26.90 -0.57
C SER A 598 22.56 26.45 -1.68
N PRO A 599 21.24 26.25 -1.43
CA PRO A 599 20.30 25.89 -2.48
C PRO A 599 20.25 26.89 -3.63
N LEU A 600 20.40 28.20 -3.38
CA LEU A 600 20.43 29.22 -4.45
C LEU A 600 21.59 29.02 -5.43
N TYR A 601 22.75 28.60 -4.93
CA TYR A 601 23.96 28.45 -5.76
C TYR A 601 23.89 27.22 -6.65
N ILE A 602 23.20 26.16 -6.21
CA ILE A 602 23.00 24.93 -6.98
C ILE A 602 21.64 24.88 -7.71
N ALA A 603 20.78 25.88 -7.48
CA ALA A 603 19.41 25.97 -8.00
C ALA A 603 19.31 25.83 -9.51
N ARG A 604 20.34 26.26 -10.25
CA ARG A 604 20.36 26.16 -11.71
C ARG A 604 20.33 24.69 -12.16
N GLY A 605 21.13 23.83 -11.54
CA GLY A 605 21.22 22.42 -11.91
C GLY A 605 19.91 21.68 -11.62
N THR A 606 19.32 21.94 -10.46
CA THR A 606 18.03 21.35 -10.05
C THR A 606 16.90 21.83 -10.96
N THR A 607 16.83 23.13 -11.25
CA THR A 607 15.77 23.69 -12.11
C THR A 607 15.89 23.21 -13.56
N LEU A 608 17.11 23.09 -14.11
CA LEU A 608 17.34 22.49 -15.44
C LEU A 608 16.88 21.03 -15.52
N LYS A 609 17.13 20.24 -14.47
CA LYS A 609 16.67 18.85 -14.37
C LYS A 609 15.15 18.77 -14.35
N THR A 610 14.48 19.65 -13.60
CA THR A 610 13.02 19.78 -13.58
C THR A 610 12.47 20.19 -14.94
N ALA A 611 13.05 21.20 -15.60
CA ALA A 611 12.65 21.65 -16.93
C ALA A 611 12.79 20.54 -17.99
N SER A 612 13.91 19.82 -18.00
CA SER A 612 14.15 18.68 -18.91
C SER A 612 13.12 17.55 -18.71
N ARG A 613 12.73 17.29 -17.46
CA ARG A 613 11.69 16.32 -17.14
C ARG A 613 10.32 16.79 -17.64
N LEU A 614 9.96 18.05 -17.40
CA LEU A 614 8.71 18.64 -17.90
C LEU A 614 8.65 18.62 -19.43
N ALA A 615 9.75 18.91 -20.11
CA ALA A 615 9.83 18.83 -21.57
C ALA A 615 9.64 17.38 -22.08
N SER A 616 10.15 16.39 -21.35
CA SER A 616 9.93 14.98 -21.67
C SER A 616 8.48 14.58 -21.46
N LEU A 617 7.86 15.03 -20.35
CA LEU A 617 6.44 14.82 -20.07
C LEU A 617 5.56 15.47 -21.14
N LYS A 618 5.87 16.70 -21.56
CA LYS A 618 5.20 17.38 -22.68
C LYS A 618 5.31 16.56 -23.96
N ARG A 619 6.51 16.08 -24.30
CA ARG A 619 6.71 15.25 -25.50
C ARG A 619 5.81 14.01 -25.48
N ASP A 620 5.70 13.35 -24.33
CA ASP A 620 4.84 12.17 -24.19
C ASP A 620 3.36 12.53 -24.27
N LEU A 621 2.93 13.66 -23.68
CA LEU A 621 1.56 14.17 -23.82
C LEU A 621 1.22 14.50 -25.28
N ASN A 622 2.12 15.19 -25.99
CA ASN A 622 1.92 15.64 -27.38
C ASN A 622 2.05 14.50 -28.40
N ALA A 623 2.79 13.44 -28.07
CA ALA A 623 2.76 12.21 -28.86
C ALA A 623 1.33 11.64 -28.95
N GLY A 624 0.50 11.98 -27.95
CA GLY A 624 -0.92 11.76 -27.91
C GLY A 624 -1.29 10.31 -27.67
N PHE A 625 -2.53 10.11 -27.28
CA PHE A 625 -3.11 8.78 -27.26
C PHE A 625 -3.50 8.36 -28.67
N ARG A 626 -2.78 7.38 -29.25
CA ARG A 626 -3.14 6.74 -30.51
C ARG A 626 -3.80 5.40 -30.23
N GLY A 627 -5.13 5.39 -30.09
CA GLY A 627 -5.87 4.14 -30.06
C GLY A 627 -5.67 3.40 -31.38
N ARG A 628 -5.07 2.20 -31.35
CA ARG A 628 -5.07 1.32 -32.53
C ARG A 628 -6.43 0.64 -32.58
N SER A 629 -7.17 0.81 -33.67
CA SER A 629 -8.36 -0.01 -33.94
C SER A 629 -7.86 -1.33 -34.53
N ILE A 630 -7.92 -2.40 -33.73
CA ILE A 630 -7.71 -3.76 -34.22
C ILE A 630 -9.02 -4.51 -33.99
N GLN A 631 -9.60 -5.04 -35.06
CA GLN A 631 -10.80 -5.88 -34.95
C GLN A 631 -10.39 -7.25 -34.40
N SER A 632 -10.33 -7.37 -33.08
CA SER A 632 -10.13 -8.63 -32.37
C SER A 632 -11.46 -9.06 -31.74
N ARG A 633 -11.99 -10.22 -32.12
CA ARG A 633 -13.14 -10.86 -31.45
C ARG A 633 -12.62 -11.75 -30.33
N VAL A 634 -12.39 -11.18 -29.16
CA VAL A 634 -11.97 -11.92 -27.96
C VAL A 634 -13.22 -12.40 -27.19
N PRO A 635 -13.21 -13.61 -26.59
CA PRO A 635 -14.30 -14.05 -25.72
C PRO A 635 -14.42 -13.15 -24.47
N THR A 636 -15.66 -12.85 -24.07
CA THR A 636 -16.03 -11.91 -22.97
C THR A 636 -15.32 -12.18 -21.63
N GLN A 637 -14.93 -13.43 -21.36
CA GLN A 637 -14.23 -13.78 -20.12
C GLN A 637 -12.76 -13.33 -20.12
N ALA A 638 -12.10 -13.31 -21.28
CA ALA A 638 -10.74 -12.77 -21.40
C ALA A 638 -10.77 -11.23 -21.29
N GLU A 639 -11.78 -10.56 -21.87
CA GLU A 639 -11.97 -9.11 -21.73
C GLU A 639 -12.11 -8.69 -20.25
N LEU A 640 -12.86 -9.46 -19.44
CA LEU A 640 -12.99 -9.21 -17.99
C LEU A 640 -11.65 -9.30 -17.26
N SER A 641 -10.84 -10.33 -17.56
CA SER A 641 -9.52 -10.49 -16.93
C SER A 641 -8.55 -9.37 -17.31
N VAL A 642 -8.62 -8.88 -18.56
CA VAL A 642 -7.79 -7.77 -19.02
C VAL A 642 -8.23 -6.46 -18.36
N LEU A 643 -9.53 -6.19 -18.28
CA LEU A 643 -10.07 -5.01 -17.59
C LEU A 643 -9.70 -5.01 -16.10
N GLU A 644 -9.78 -6.15 -15.43
CA GLU A 644 -9.39 -6.31 -14.02
C GLU A 644 -7.91 -5.96 -13.79
N ASN A 645 -7.00 -6.54 -14.59
CA ASN A 645 -5.57 -6.23 -14.52
C ASN A 645 -5.27 -4.76 -14.85
N GLN A 646 -5.97 -4.18 -15.83
CA GLN A 646 -5.84 -2.76 -16.18
C GLN A 646 -6.30 -1.85 -15.05
N MET A 647 -7.41 -2.20 -14.38
CA MET A 647 -7.92 -1.47 -13.22
C MET A 647 -6.94 -1.52 -12.05
N GLU A 648 -6.40 -2.69 -11.71
CA GLU A 648 -5.41 -2.84 -10.63
C GLU A 648 -4.17 -1.97 -10.90
N THR A 649 -3.68 -1.98 -12.15
CA THR A 649 -2.52 -1.18 -12.54
C THR A 649 -2.81 0.33 -12.48
N MET A 650 -3.95 0.78 -13.01
CA MET A 650 -4.35 2.20 -12.95
C MET A 650 -4.62 2.68 -11.52
N HIS A 651 -5.21 1.82 -10.68
CA HIS A 651 -5.38 2.09 -9.26
C HIS A 651 -4.02 2.26 -8.58
N GLY A 652 -3.05 1.39 -8.87
CA GLY A 652 -1.67 1.53 -8.40
C GLY A 652 -1.04 2.88 -8.76
N HIS A 653 -1.22 3.33 -10.01
CA HIS A 653 -0.76 4.66 -10.46
C HIS A 653 -1.48 5.81 -9.71
N ALA A 654 -2.80 5.72 -9.53
CA ALA A 654 -3.55 6.74 -8.80
C ALA A 654 -3.09 6.85 -7.33
N VAL A 655 -2.89 5.73 -6.65
CA VAL A 655 -2.36 5.68 -5.27
C VAL A 655 -0.95 6.27 -5.20
N LEU A 656 -0.09 5.97 -6.18
CA LEU A 656 1.25 6.55 -6.28
C LEU A 656 1.18 8.09 -6.37
N PHE A 657 0.37 8.64 -7.26
CA PHE A 657 0.23 10.10 -7.40
C PHE A 657 -0.39 10.75 -6.17
N SER A 658 -1.36 10.09 -5.53
CA SER A 658 -1.93 10.55 -4.26
C SER A 658 -0.88 10.67 -3.15
N ARG A 659 0.04 9.69 -3.05
CA ARG A 659 1.17 9.74 -2.11
C ARG A 659 2.15 10.86 -2.44
N ILE A 660 2.48 11.04 -3.73
CA ILE A 660 3.35 12.14 -4.20
C ILE A 660 2.72 13.50 -3.85
N ARG A 661 1.43 13.69 -4.15
CA ARG A 661 0.68 14.90 -3.80
C ARG A 661 0.64 15.13 -2.28
N GLY A 662 0.43 14.08 -1.50
CA GLY A 662 0.47 14.15 -0.03
C GLY A 662 1.81 14.63 0.50
N ALA A 663 2.92 14.09 -0.03
CA ALA A 663 4.27 14.53 0.32
C ALA A 663 4.53 15.99 -0.08
N MET A 664 4.10 16.40 -1.29
CA MET A 664 4.22 17.77 -1.76
C MET A 664 3.41 18.75 -0.90
N ARG A 665 2.13 18.45 -0.60
CA ARG A 665 1.29 19.28 0.29
C ARG A 665 1.88 19.43 1.69
N ALA A 666 2.46 18.35 2.24
CA ALA A 666 3.14 18.41 3.53
C ALA A 666 4.35 19.35 3.51
N ALA A 667 5.07 19.41 2.38
CA ALA A 667 6.13 20.38 2.16
C ALA A 667 5.59 21.81 1.97
N THR A 668 4.49 22.00 1.22
CA THR A 668 3.87 23.34 1.02
C THR A 668 3.34 23.94 2.33
N LYS A 669 2.77 23.13 3.23
CA LYS A 669 2.30 23.63 4.54
C LYS A 669 3.43 24.22 5.39
N ARG A 670 4.68 23.80 5.18
CA ARG A 670 5.85 24.40 5.84
C ARG A 670 6.23 25.75 5.25
N ILE A 671 5.82 26.03 4.00
CA ILE A 671 6.03 27.32 3.31
C ILE A 671 4.98 28.35 3.76
N GLN A 672 3.72 27.93 3.93
CA GLN A 672 2.60 28.83 4.21
C GLN A 672 2.38 29.18 5.69
N LEU A 673 3.25 28.75 6.61
CA LEU A 673 3.18 29.16 8.03
C LEU A 673 4.16 30.31 8.28
N PRO A 674 3.75 31.58 8.08
CA PRO A 674 4.51 32.69 8.63
C PRO A 674 4.38 32.66 10.16
N GLU A 675 5.45 33.07 10.84
CA GLU A 675 5.57 33.19 12.30
C GLU A 675 4.60 34.23 12.90
N THR A 676 3.28 34.09 12.72
CA THR A 676 2.28 34.95 13.39
C THR A 676 2.08 34.59 14.87
N GLY A 677 3.08 33.98 15.52
CA GLY A 677 2.98 33.45 16.88
C GLY A 677 4.18 33.72 17.79
N ARG A 678 5.11 34.59 17.39
CA ARG A 678 6.29 34.93 18.19
C ARG A 678 6.37 36.41 18.58
N GLU A 679 5.22 37.01 18.88
CA GLU A 679 5.18 38.21 19.72
C GLU A 679 4.87 37.78 21.16
N GLY A 680 5.72 38.17 22.13
CA GLY A 680 5.36 38.16 23.55
C GLY A 680 5.95 37.03 24.40
N SER A 681 7.28 36.93 24.49
CA SER A 681 7.95 36.41 25.68
C SER A 681 9.15 37.32 25.95
N SER A 682 8.86 38.55 26.36
CA SER A 682 9.84 39.42 27.00
C SER A 682 10.35 38.72 28.26
N VAL A 683 11.67 38.59 28.31
CA VAL A 683 12.44 38.36 29.53
C VAL A 683 12.21 39.55 30.46
N GLU A 684 11.60 39.29 31.61
CA GLU A 684 12.02 39.86 32.91
C GLU A 684 12.56 38.72 33.77
#